data_AF-A0AAD9Y3D5-F1
#
_entry.id   AF-A0AAD9Y3D5-F1
#
_cell.length_a   1.000
_cell.length_b   1.000
_cell.length_c   1.000
_cell.angle_alpha   90.00
_cell.angle_beta   90.00
_cell.angle_gamma   90.00
#
_symmetry.space_group_name_H-M   'P 1'
#
loop_
_entity.id
_entity.type
_entity.pdbx_description
1 polymer ?
#
loop_
_entity_poly.entity_id
_entity_poly.type
_entity_poly.pdbx_seq_one_letter_code
_entity_poly.pdbx_strand_id
1 'polypeptide(L)'
;VFLGWSKCRGGRKVGALTYNSEVPQSTQQGIYMENGSGGFLADLTFVGGNFGAYFGNQQFSTSHLVFVNCKTAVQVHWDWAWTMQDFVIEGCENGLVVTGGAGGEHSTGQSLGSLILMDTIVANTPNGIVTSLHAENSTSFLLQNVGFFNVKTAVTDSLQQRTLLAGGDEIYVESWGFGRMTNKDGVGAFVNGEHIPAMNRSQELTGVQYDKMKPSLFTRRRPKYYDVPANKVMNVRALGAKGDGKTDDTAVLNSILSGAANTSSVVYFPFGVYVVKDTLRFPMGSRIIGQVWSQIMGTGANFEDEMQPRAVVQVGRPQDPPGIIEIQDMMFTVSGPTVGAILLEWNAQEVSKGSAGMWDSHFRVGGAIGSNLQKGNCPKNTGQVNTQCKAASMLLHLKPESDAYLENVWAWVADHDLDQPNRDQIDIYVARGMLIESKKAWLWGTSSEHCVFYQYQISGASNIAMGMIQTESPYYQPVPKAPQPFRTGLFPNDPTFNECSTSDARCYSAWALRIIDSSAVYILGAGLYSWFFDYSQECLNTNDCQNRAVEIQQRSDLWVYNLCTKAIVEMVTPIGGVATLAKDNINGFLSSILAWLEGSKDVTGQRDFEGFQLFTLNGLRNQNVPETCKTALSAKVLCDFWVSMFEEPGYRGTLGNKTLTDSVCDSGCGKSLQSWFDNVNAGCQGYNISGEIPTLHGGRMWAGYNETCLKDPETGLYCNDLIAEFSSVTSIREMPQSEMCSECYINRLALMQSSSYSIYDDNYKSDLELVYETCGETGPTDTPPPVSPRPDEGSTLCVSEKWHTVSQGGASCEQVASINNVSAVALYSMNPQIFDCNSIPDNTELCLPLSCGRIISYTDQDTCSGLEAAHDFEPGDVQRFNPWVYRDCSNLAGAIGFFGNLLCAALQNGEYVHGTPGSGGDTVTPHPGGTGYTSFPIDPPNNATIAEGTTIKCGRWHVSAEGDSCATICLSSDINIALFVAANPSLGSEYSECTSSLVSGNAYCSGPTYDWEDTEDL
;
A
#
# COMPACT_ATOMS: atom_id res chain seq x y z
N VAL A 1 -0.11 -31.73 5.68
CA VAL A 1 -0.66 -31.33 6.99
C VAL A 1 0.45 -30.60 7.72
N PHE A 2 0.33 -29.27 7.82
CA PHE A 2 1.22 -28.43 8.62
C PHE A 2 1.04 -28.80 10.10
N LEU A 3 1.88 -29.70 10.62
CA LEU A 3 1.95 -30.04 12.04
C LEU A 3 3.15 -29.33 12.65
N GLY A 4 2.90 -28.26 13.40
CA GLY A 4 3.89 -27.63 14.25
C GLY A 4 4.30 -28.56 15.39
N TRP A 5 5.47 -29.19 15.31
CA TRP A 5 6.02 -30.00 16.41
C TRP A 5 6.83 -29.09 17.36
N SER A 6 6.15 -28.46 18.31
CA SER A 6 6.79 -27.60 19.33
C SER A 6 6.97 -28.28 20.70
N LYS A 7 7.03 -29.62 20.74
CA LYS A 7 7.09 -30.36 22.02
C LYS A 7 7.85 -31.69 21.98
N CYS A 8 9.05 -31.68 22.55
CA CYS A 8 9.55 -32.76 23.41
C CYS A 8 9.80 -32.15 24.79
N ARG A 9 9.07 -32.59 25.83
CA ARG A 9 9.33 -32.12 27.21
C ARG A 9 10.66 -32.70 27.69
N GLY A 10 11.70 -31.88 27.68
CA GLY A 10 12.75 -31.96 28.68
C GLY A 10 12.20 -31.56 30.05
N GLY A 11 12.03 -32.53 30.96
CA GLY A 11 12.09 -32.29 32.41
C GLY A 11 10.77 -32.10 33.19
N ARG A 12 10.23 -33.21 33.72
CA ARG A 12 9.88 -33.26 35.16
C ARG A 12 10.19 -34.67 35.66
N LYS A 13 11.18 -34.77 36.56
CA LYS A 13 11.63 -36.00 37.23
C LYS A 13 10.44 -36.72 37.88
N VAL A 14 10.08 -37.89 37.34
CA VAL A 14 9.48 -39.01 38.08
C VAL A 14 10.06 -40.29 37.49
N GLY A 15 10.96 -40.94 38.23
CA GLY A 15 11.59 -42.22 37.86
C GLY A 15 12.80 -42.08 36.94
N ALA A 16 13.96 -42.57 37.36
CA ALA A 16 15.21 -42.51 36.62
C ALA A 16 15.12 -43.23 35.25
N LEU A 17 15.32 -42.48 34.16
CA LEU A 17 15.77 -43.02 32.88
C LEU A 17 17.08 -42.29 32.53
N THR A 18 18.19 -42.98 32.78
CA THR A 18 19.52 -42.64 32.28
C THR A 18 19.54 -42.80 30.76
N TYR A 19 19.67 -41.69 30.01
CA TYR A 19 20.00 -41.72 28.58
C TYR A 19 21.46 -42.13 28.43
N ASN A 20 21.74 -43.42 28.30
CA ASN A 20 23.09 -43.92 28.04
C ASN A 20 23.41 -43.76 26.55
N SER A 21 23.94 -42.59 26.17
CA SER A 21 24.22 -42.19 24.78
C SER A 21 25.54 -42.72 24.20
N GLU A 22 26.36 -43.44 24.95
CA GLU A 22 27.70 -43.89 24.53
C GLU A 22 27.77 -45.38 24.13
N VAL A 23 26.66 -45.98 23.68
CA VAL A 23 26.68 -47.38 23.21
C VAL A 23 27.04 -47.39 21.71
N PRO A 24 28.16 -48.02 21.27
CA PRO A 24 28.65 -48.00 19.88
C PRO A 24 27.71 -48.59 18.82
N GLN A 25 26.57 -49.17 19.24
CA GLN A 25 25.54 -49.79 18.40
C GLN A 25 24.14 -49.21 18.67
N SER A 26 24.05 -48.01 19.23
CA SER A 26 22.75 -47.36 19.42
C SER A 26 22.04 -47.18 18.08
N THR A 27 20.75 -47.50 18.04
CA THR A 27 19.87 -47.26 16.89
C THR A 27 18.82 -46.17 17.19
N GLN A 28 18.95 -45.50 18.34
CA GLN A 28 17.99 -44.48 18.78
C GLN A 28 17.99 -43.27 17.84
N GLN A 29 16.79 -42.75 17.57
CA GLN A 29 16.57 -41.56 16.75
C GLN A 29 15.62 -40.63 17.50
N GLY A 30 15.90 -39.32 17.54
CA GLY A 30 15.02 -38.34 18.19
C GLY A 30 13.75 -38.11 17.38
N ILE A 31 13.90 -37.71 16.11
CA ILE A 31 12.81 -37.64 15.12
C ILE A 31 13.13 -38.58 13.97
N TYR A 32 12.12 -39.35 13.55
CA TYR A 32 12.09 -40.04 12.26
C TYR A 32 10.90 -39.50 11.47
N MET A 33 11.18 -38.80 10.38
CA MET A 33 10.21 -38.27 9.44
C MET A 33 10.53 -38.84 8.07
N GLU A 34 9.75 -39.80 7.59
CA GLU A 34 10.00 -40.51 6.34
C GLU A 34 9.44 -39.78 5.12
N ASN A 35 8.32 -39.06 5.27
CA ASN A 35 7.69 -38.23 4.27
C ASN A 35 6.77 -37.16 4.89
N GLY A 36 6.20 -36.31 4.03
CA GLY A 36 5.11 -35.41 4.38
C GLY A 36 5.05 -34.21 3.44
N SER A 37 4.06 -33.35 3.65
CA SER A 37 4.01 -31.99 3.11
C SER A 37 3.94 -31.05 4.30
N GLY A 38 5.14 -30.76 4.77
CA GLY A 38 5.46 -30.24 6.08
C GLY A 38 5.54 -28.72 6.13
N GLY A 39 5.85 -28.30 7.35
CA GLY A 39 5.57 -26.98 7.89
C GLY A 39 6.70 -26.50 8.79
N PHE A 40 6.45 -26.34 10.10
CA PHE A 40 7.38 -25.66 11.00
C PHE A 40 7.77 -26.46 12.25
N LEU A 41 9.04 -26.42 12.63
CA LEU A 41 9.64 -27.10 13.79
C LEU A 41 10.55 -26.09 14.50
N ALA A 42 10.38 -25.92 15.81
CA ALA A 42 11.29 -25.05 16.55
C ALA A 42 11.45 -25.40 18.02
N ASP A 43 12.52 -24.86 18.61
CA ASP A 43 12.81 -24.87 20.04
C ASP A 43 12.99 -26.30 20.61
N LEU A 44 13.86 -27.08 19.97
CA LEU A 44 14.11 -28.47 20.35
C LEU A 44 15.57 -28.72 20.70
N THR A 45 15.81 -29.55 21.71
CA THR A 45 17.15 -30.02 22.10
C THR A 45 17.22 -31.53 22.04
N PHE A 46 18.22 -32.05 21.33
CA PHE A 46 18.52 -33.46 21.14
C PHE A 46 19.83 -33.81 21.83
N VAL A 47 19.83 -34.84 22.68
CA VAL A 47 21.02 -35.26 23.45
C VAL A 47 21.28 -36.75 23.22
N GLY A 48 22.42 -37.08 22.62
CA GLY A 48 22.78 -38.47 22.31
C GLY A 48 22.03 -39.09 21.15
N GLY A 49 22.17 -40.41 20.98
CA GLY A 49 21.48 -41.18 19.95
C GLY A 49 22.27 -41.35 18.65
N ASN A 50 21.80 -42.26 17.78
CA ASN A 50 22.40 -42.45 16.46
C ASN A 50 22.07 -41.28 15.53
N PHE A 51 20.82 -40.82 15.58
CA PHE A 51 20.35 -39.62 14.91
C PHE A 51 19.66 -38.69 15.91
N GLY A 52 20.05 -37.41 15.94
CA GLY A 52 19.21 -36.40 16.59
C GLY A 52 17.89 -36.27 15.84
N ALA A 53 17.97 -35.98 14.53
CA ALA A 53 16.84 -36.00 13.62
C ALA A 53 17.17 -36.69 12.29
N TYR A 54 16.19 -37.43 11.77
CA TYR A 54 16.21 -38.08 10.47
C TYR A 54 15.00 -37.59 9.66
N PHE A 55 15.26 -36.87 8.57
CA PHE A 55 14.30 -36.00 7.91
C PHE A 55 14.09 -36.31 6.42
N GLY A 56 12.81 -36.46 6.05
CA GLY A 56 12.35 -36.56 4.67
C GLY A 56 10.97 -35.95 4.48
N ASN A 57 10.84 -34.94 3.62
CA ASN A 57 9.60 -34.19 3.44
C ASN A 57 9.62 -33.37 2.14
N GLN A 58 8.47 -33.05 1.55
CA GLN A 58 8.39 -32.12 0.41
C GLN A 58 9.09 -30.79 0.73
N GLN A 59 8.64 -30.12 1.79
CA GLN A 59 9.26 -28.91 2.27
C GLN A 59 9.15 -28.75 3.78
N PHE A 60 10.07 -27.99 4.38
CA PHE A 60 10.00 -27.67 5.80
C PHE A 60 10.78 -26.42 6.17
N SER A 61 10.38 -25.81 7.28
CA SER A 61 11.12 -24.77 7.99
C SER A 61 11.46 -25.21 9.41
N THR A 62 12.74 -25.20 9.77
CA THR A 62 13.21 -25.59 11.10
C THR A 62 14.02 -24.46 11.71
N SER A 63 13.71 -24.07 12.95
CA SER A 63 14.36 -22.94 13.64
C SER A 63 14.77 -23.30 15.07
N HIS A 64 16.02 -23.07 15.46
CA HIS A 64 16.53 -23.37 16.82
C HIS A 64 16.43 -24.80 17.25
N LEU A 65 17.22 -25.62 16.56
CA LEU A 65 17.45 -27.00 16.92
C LEU A 65 18.87 -27.13 17.48
N VAL A 66 18.95 -27.64 18.72
CA VAL A 66 20.21 -27.84 19.44
C VAL A 66 20.52 -29.33 19.51
N PHE A 67 21.71 -29.73 19.08
CA PHE A 67 22.15 -31.12 19.04
C PHE A 67 23.42 -31.28 19.85
N VAL A 68 23.40 -32.17 20.84
CA VAL A 68 24.52 -32.38 21.76
C VAL A 68 24.89 -33.87 21.79
N ASN A 69 26.15 -34.19 21.50
CA ASN A 69 26.71 -35.54 21.61
C ASN A 69 25.93 -36.62 20.83
N CYS A 70 25.33 -36.26 19.70
CA CYS A 70 24.70 -37.21 18.78
C CYS A 70 25.77 -37.88 17.92
N LYS A 71 25.57 -39.12 17.47
CA LYS A 71 26.44 -39.67 16.42
C LYS A 71 26.28 -38.85 15.14
N THR A 72 25.05 -38.69 14.67
CA THR A 72 24.72 -37.74 13.60
C THR A 72 23.68 -36.77 14.15
N ALA A 73 23.96 -35.47 14.13
CA ALA A 73 23.00 -34.48 14.62
C ALA A 73 21.74 -34.47 13.75
N VAL A 74 21.90 -34.28 12.44
CA VAL A 74 20.79 -34.29 11.48
C VAL A 74 21.19 -35.03 10.21
N GLN A 75 20.31 -35.89 9.72
CA GLN A 75 20.38 -36.42 8.36
C GLN A 75 19.12 -36.05 7.59
N VAL A 76 19.29 -35.49 6.39
CA VAL A 76 18.19 -35.30 5.43
C VAL A 76 18.37 -36.30 4.29
N HIS A 77 17.39 -37.18 4.09
CA HIS A 77 17.49 -38.27 3.11
C HIS A 77 16.69 -38.03 1.82
N TRP A 78 15.65 -37.20 1.86
CA TRP A 78 15.05 -36.60 0.66
C TRP A 78 14.30 -35.31 1.02
N ASP A 79 14.25 -34.37 0.10
CA ASP A 79 13.34 -33.25 0.15
C ASP A 79 13.05 -32.71 -1.24
N TRP A 80 12.18 -31.71 -1.33
CA TRP A 80 12.20 -30.80 -2.46
C TRP A 80 12.87 -29.47 -2.10
N ALA A 81 12.54 -28.91 -0.93
CA ALA A 81 13.02 -27.61 -0.50
C ALA A 81 13.00 -27.47 1.04
N TRP A 82 14.10 -27.10 1.68
CA TRP A 82 14.12 -26.95 3.15
C TRP A 82 14.90 -25.71 3.61
N THR A 83 14.36 -25.01 4.61
CA THR A 83 15.01 -23.87 5.29
C THR A 83 15.34 -24.19 6.74
N MET A 84 16.63 -24.24 7.06
CA MET A 84 17.17 -24.51 8.40
C MET A 84 17.84 -23.25 8.94
N GLN A 85 17.42 -22.77 10.11
CA GLN A 85 17.90 -21.53 10.73
C GLN A 85 18.22 -21.73 12.21
N ASP A 86 19.27 -21.05 12.71
CA ASP A 86 19.58 -20.95 14.15
C ASP A 86 19.95 -22.31 14.77
N PHE A 87 20.73 -23.14 14.09
CA PHE A 87 21.12 -24.45 14.62
C PHE A 87 22.35 -24.33 15.51
N VAL A 88 22.40 -25.16 16.56
CA VAL A 88 23.60 -25.32 17.41
C VAL A 88 23.94 -26.80 17.47
N ILE A 89 25.07 -27.18 16.91
CA ILE A 89 25.55 -28.57 16.87
C ILE A 89 26.85 -28.65 17.66
N GLU A 90 26.85 -29.44 18.73
CA GLU A 90 27.96 -29.52 19.68
C GLU A 90 28.34 -30.98 19.96
N GLY A 91 29.63 -31.31 19.82
CA GLY A 91 30.18 -32.60 20.25
C GLY A 91 29.66 -33.82 19.48
N CYS A 92 29.13 -33.64 18.28
CA CYS A 92 28.59 -34.74 17.47
C CYS A 92 29.68 -35.40 16.62
N GLU A 93 29.53 -36.65 16.14
CA GLU A 93 30.50 -37.23 15.17
C GLU A 93 30.32 -36.60 13.78
N ASN A 94 29.07 -36.52 13.32
CA ASN A 94 28.66 -35.81 12.11
C ASN A 94 27.63 -34.72 12.47
N GLY A 95 27.79 -33.51 11.92
CA GLY A 95 26.80 -32.44 12.05
C GLY A 95 25.59 -32.68 11.14
N LEU A 96 25.61 -32.08 9.95
CA LEU A 96 24.56 -32.28 8.95
C LEU A 96 25.02 -33.28 7.88
N VAL A 97 24.22 -34.31 7.65
CA VAL A 97 24.45 -35.29 6.59
C VAL A 97 23.38 -35.13 5.50
N VAL A 98 23.83 -34.80 4.29
CA VAL A 98 23.02 -34.57 3.09
C VAL A 98 23.26 -35.75 2.15
N THR A 99 22.33 -36.69 2.07
CA THR A 99 22.53 -37.93 1.29
C THR A 99 21.51 -38.09 0.18
N GLY A 100 21.93 -38.63 -0.95
CA GLY A 100 21.04 -38.99 -2.06
C GLY A 100 20.31 -40.30 -1.80
N GLY A 101 18.98 -40.24 -1.66
CA GLY A 101 18.06 -41.38 -1.71
C GLY A 101 18.31 -42.40 -0.60
N ALA A 102 17.51 -42.39 0.46
CA ALA A 102 17.49 -43.52 1.39
C ALA A 102 17.07 -44.78 0.62
N GLY A 103 17.98 -45.74 0.43
CA GLY A 103 17.61 -47.08 -0.02
C GLY A 103 16.73 -47.77 1.02
N GLY A 104 15.57 -48.27 0.60
CA GLY A 104 14.62 -49.01 1.42
C GLY A 104 13.46 -49.55 0.57
N GLU A 105 12.76 -50.57 1.05
CA GLU A 105 11.74 -51.33 0.29
C GLU A 105 10.53 -50.48 -0.18
N HIS A 106 10.38 -49.25 0.36
CA HIS A 106 9.35 -48.27 0.01
C HIS A 106 9.89 -46.92 -0.47
N SER A 107 11.18 -46.81 -0.74
CA SER A 107 11.79 -45.58 -1.27
C SER A 107 11.44 -45.39 -2.75
N THR A 108 11.08 -44.17 -3.15
CA THR A 108 10.87 -43.81 -4.56
C THR A 108 12.19 -43.56 -5.31
N GLY A 109 13.32 -43.57 -4.60
CA GLY A 109 14.62 -43.18 -5.15
C GLY A 109 14.79 -41.66 -5.35
N GLN A 110 13.83 -40.83 -4.94
CA GLN A 110 14.00 -39.37 -4.94
C GLN A 110 15.08 -38.96 -3.93
N SER A 111 15.97 -38.08 -4.37
CA SER A 111 17.03 -37.49 -3.54
C SER A 111 16.57 -36.18 -2.89
N LEU A 112 17.48 -35.56 -2.15
CA LEU A 112 17.38 -34.18 -1.71
C LEU A 112 17.34 -33.26 -2.94
N GLY A 113 16.43 -32.29 -2.93
CA GLY A 113 16.25 -31.30 -3.98
C GLY A 113 17.04 -30.04 -3.68
N SER A 114 16.70 -29.33 -2.60
CA SER A 114 17.31 -28.03 -2.31
C SER A 114 17.23 -27.64 -0.83
N LEU A 115 18.34 -27.18 -0.26
CA LEU A 115 18.46 -26.92 1.18
C LEU A 115 19.27 -25.66 1.49
N ILE A 116 18.81 -24.86 2.45
CA ILE A 116 19.59 -23.78 3.07
C ILE A 116 19.79 -24.08 4.56
N LEU A 117 21.03 -23.94 5.02
CA LEU A 117 21.41 -23.92 6.44
C LEU A 117 22.01 -22.56 6.77
N MET A 118 21.37 -21.81 7.66
CA MET A 118 21.78 -20.46 8.01
C MET A 118 21.85 -20.21 9.51
N ASP A 119 22.63 -19.19 9.89
CA ASP A 119 22.77 -18.72 11.28
C ASP A 119 23.13 -19.85 12.24
N THR A 120 24.09 -20.68 11.86
CA THR A 120 24.36 -21.97 12.52
C THR A 120 25.74 -22.01 13.14
N ILE A 121 25.84 -22.59 14.33
CA ILE A 121 27.10 -22.92 14.99
C ILE A 121 27.30 -24.43 14.96
N VAL A 122 28.44 -24.87 14.45
CA VAL A 122 28.91 -26.26 14.52
C VAL A 122 30.22 -26.27 15.29
N ALA A 123 30.24 -26.91 16.46
CA ALA A 123 31.37 -26.89 17.36
C ALA A 123 31.74 -28.30 17.86
N ASN A 124 33.05 -28.52 18.06
CA ASN A 124 33.63 -29.77 18.56
C ASN A 124 33.13 -31.03 17.83
N THR A 125 32.85 -30.89 16.53
CA THR A 125 32.26 -31.93 15.69
C THR A 125 33.25 -32.20 14.55
N PRO A 126 33.95 -33.35 14.50
CA PRO A 126 35.03 -33.56 13.54
C PRO A 126 34.57 -33.46 12.08
N ASN A 127 33.36 -33.92 11.76
CA ASN A 127 32.75 -33.80 10.45
C ASN A 127 31.59 -32.81 10.51
N GLY A 128 31.78 -31.58 10.03
CA GLY A 128 30.75 -30.54 10.07
C GLY A 128 29.55 -30.88 9.19
N ILE A 129 29.73 -30.79 7.88
CA ILE A 129 28.74 -31.16 6.86
C ILE A 129 29.31 -32.29 5.99
N VAL A 130 28.51 -33.32 5.78
CA VAL A 130 28.85 -34.46 4.92
C VAL A 130 27.81 -34.55 3.81
N THR A 131 28.22 -34.42 2.56
CA THR A 131 27.32 -34.56 1.40
C THR A 131 27.71 -35.75 0.53
N SER A 132 26.73 -36.42 -0.07
CA SER A 132 26.93 -37.37 -1.17
C SER A 132 26.39 -36.82 -2.50
N LEU A 133 25.90 -35.58 -2.52
CA LEU A 133 25.18 -34.97 -3.64
C LEU A 133 26.00 -33.78 -4.17
N HIS A 134 27.21 -34.06 -4.65
CA HIS A 134 28.15 -33.06 -5.14
C HIS A 134 28.34 -33.19 -6.66
N ALA A 135 27.25 -32.99 -7.41
CA ALA A 135 27.23 -33.02 -8.88
C ALA A 135 26.19 -32.05 -9.46
N GLU A 136 26.38 -31.63 -10.72
CA GLU A 136 25.39 -30.84 -11.44
C GLU A 136 24.05 -31.59 -11.54
N ASN A 137 22.94 -30.87 -11.36
CA ASN A 137 21.56 -31.41 -11.35
C ASN A 137 21.30 -32.53 -10.31
N SER A 138 22.05 -32.54 -9.20
CA SER A 138 21.85 -33.51 -8.11
C SER A 138 21.14 -32.94 -6.86
N THR A 139 21.50 -31.72 -6.46
CA THR A 139 20.86 -30.95 -5.39
C THR A 139 21.34 -29.50 -5.45
N SER A 140 20.62 -28.59 -4.79
CA SER A 140 21.15 -27.27 -4.40
C SER A 140 21.37 -27.20 -2.89
N PHE A 141 22.49 -26.65 -2.43
CA PHE A 141 22.81 -26.53 -1.01
C PHE A 141 23.52 -25.21 -0.72
N LEU A 142 22.98 -24.45 0.24
CA LEU A 142 23.51 -23.15 0.67
C LEU A 142 23.82 -23.15 2.17
N LEU A 143 25.03 -22.73 2.51
CA LEU A 143 25.42 -22.28 3.85
C LEU A 143 25.40 -20.75 3.87
N GLN A 144 24.81 -20.14 4.90
CA GLN A 144 24.86 -18.68 5.08
C GLN A 144 25.01 -18.28 6.54
N ASN A 145 26.02 -17.48 6.87
CA ASN A 145 26.37 -17.09 8.25
C ASN A 145 26.52 -18.32 9.16
N VAL A 146 27.47 -19.20 8.83
CA VAL A 146 27.72 -20.45 9.56
C VAL A 146 29.14 -20.43 10.16
N GLY A 147 29.25 -20.74 11.45
CA GLY A 147 30.52 -20.83 12.17
C GLY A 147 30.89 -22.28 12.48
N PHE A 148 32.11 -22.68 12.13
CA PHE A 148 32.70 -23.98 12.46
C PHE A 148 33.83 -23.79 13.47
N PHE A 149 33.68 -24.31 14.69
CA PHE A 149 34.63 -24.11 15.79
C PHE A 149 35.20 -25.44 16.28
N ASN A 150 36.52 -25.62 16.20
CA ASN A 150 37.19 -26.90 16.47
C ASN A 150 36.57 -28.06 15.66
N VAL A 151 36.40 -27.83 14.35
CA VAL A 151 35.82 -28.77 13.39
C VAL A 151 36.93 -29.17 12.43
N LYS A 152 37.24 -30.47 12.32
CA LYS A 152 38.35 -30.93 11.47
C LYS A 152 38.08 -30.70 9.98
N THR A 153 36.86 -30.94 9.52
CA THR A 153 36.47 -30.67 8.13
C THR A 153 35.07 -30.07 8.10
N ALA A 154 34.96 -28.86 7.55
CA ALA A 154 33.71 -28.11 7.51
C ALA A 154 32.71 -28.72 6.51
N VAL A 155 33.14 -29.03 5.28
CA VAL A 155 32.29 -29.69 4.27
C VAL A 155 33.06 -30.77 3.54
N THR A 156 32.51 -31.98 3.47
CA THR A 156 33.11 -33.15 2.80
C THR A 156 32.17 -33.77 1.77
N ASP A 157 32.67 -34.06 0.58
CA ASP A 157 32.06 -35.00 -0.36
C ASP A 157 32.46 -36.43 0.01
N SER A 158 31.49 -37.18 0.51
CA SER A 158 31.64 -38.56 0.96
C SER A 158 31.74 -39.57 -0.18
N LEU A 159 31.28 -39.26 -1.40
CA LEU A 159 31.43 -40.16 -2.55
C LEU A 159 32.82 -40.05 -3.15
N GLN A 160 33.31 -38.83 -3.35
CA GLN A 160 34.65 -38.59 -3.90
C GLN A 160 35.75 -38.61 -2.84
N GLN A 161 35.40 -38.72 -1.56
CA GLN A 161 36.32 -38.63 -0.42
C GLN A 161 37.15 -37.33 -0.46
N ARG A 162 36.49 -36.22 -0.80
CA ARG A 162 37.12 -34.92 -1.06
C ARG A 162 36.64 -33.88 -0.05
N THR A 163 37.56 -33.14 0.54
CA THR A 163 37.22 -31.93 1.30
C THR A 163 36.78 -30.83 0.35
N LEU A 164 35.55 -30.32 0.53
CA LEU A 164 34.99 -29.20 -0.22
C LEU A 164 35.27 -27.86 0.47
N LEU A 165 35.22 -27.87 1.81
CA LEU A 165 35.57 -26.72 2.64
C LEU A 165 36.38 -27.20 3.84
N ALA A 166 37.58 -26.61 4.01
CA ALA A 166 38.48 -26.95 5.10
C ALA A 166 37.87 -26.56 6.45
N GLY A 167 38.11 -27.39 7.47
CA GLY A 167 37.82 -27.05 8.86
C GLY A 167 39.01 -26.36 9.54
N GLY A 168 38.86 -26.08 10.83
CA GLY A 168 39.89 -25.48 11.67
C GLY A 168 39.35 -25.18 13.08
N ASP A 169 40.17 -24.47 13.85
CA ASP A 169 39.79 -24.02 15.19
C ASP A 169 38.63 -23.00 15.12
N GLU A 170 38.65 -22.11 14.12
CA GLU A 170 37.64 -21.07 13.92
C GLU A 170 37.50 -20.75 12.42
N ILE A 171 36.46 -21.27 11.78
CA ILE A 171 36.15 -21.01 10.36
C ILE A 171 34.76 -20.38 10.27
N TYR A 172 34.70 -19.14 9.81
CA TYR A 172 33.46 -18.44 9.52
C TYR A 172 33.14 -18.49 8.02
N VAL A 173 31.90 -18.84 7.70
CA VAL A 173 31.36 -18.92 6.35
C VAL A 173 30.22 -17.93 6.21
N GLU A 174 30.47 -16.84 5.50
CA GLU A 174 29.43 -15.84 5.23
C GLU A 174 28.35 -16.39 4.29
N SER A 175 28.76 -16.96 3.17
CA SER A 175 27.87 -17.56 2.19
C SER A 175 28.68 -18.48 1.26
N TRP A 176 28.27 -19.73 1.15
CA TRP A 176 28.97 -20.77 0.39
C TRP A 176 28.00 -21.86 -0.03
N GLY A 177 28.16 -22.43 -1.22
CA GLY A 177 27.25 -23.49 -1.64
C GLY A 177 27.55 -24.09 -3.01
N PHE A 178 26.64 -24.95 -3.44
CA PHE A 178 26.62 -25.51 -4.79
C PHE A 178 25.18 -25.66 -5.29
N GLY A 179 24.99 -25.48 -6.59
CA GLY A 179 23.67 -25.41 -7.23
C GLY A 179 23.63 -24.36 -8.34
N ARG A 180 22.50 -24.28 -9.05
CA ARG A 180 22.34 -23.32 -10.16
C ARG A 180 22.09 -21.92 -9.64
N MET A 181 22.86 -20.95 -10.14
CA MET A 181 22.61 -19.52 -9.94
C MET A 181 22.19 -18.87 -11.25
N THR A 182 21.31 -17.88 -11.16
CA THR A 182 20.86 -17.09 -12.30
C THR A 182 20.47 -15.67 -11.87
N ASN A 183 20.05 -14.86 -12.83
CA ASN A 183 19.74 -13.44 -12.68
C ASN A 183 18.77 -13.00 -13.81
N LYS A 184 18.48 -11.71 -13.93
CA LYS A 184 17.56 -11.09 -14.89
C LYS A 184 18.03 -11.17 -16.33
N ASP A 185 19.33 -11.39 -16.55
CA ASP A 185 19.90 -11.51 -17.88
C ASP A 185 19.70 -12.93 -18.44
N GLY A 186 19.19 -13.86 -17.61
CA GLY A 186 18.94 -15.25 -17.98
C GLY A 186 20.22 -16.10 -18.07
N VAL A 187 21.37 -15.55 -17.68
CA VAL A 187 22.64 -16.29 -17.67
C VAL A 187 22.69 -17.17 -16.42
N GLY A 188 22.43 -18.45 -16.60
CA GLY A 188 22.51 -19.45 -15.53
C GLY A 188 23.84 -20.20 -15.53
N ALA A 189 24.42 -20.45 -14.36
CA ALA A 189 25.60 -21.30 -14.20
C ALA A 189 25.49 -22.18 -12.95
N PHE A 190 25.99 -23.41 -13.03
CA PHE A 190 26.15 -24.26 -11.85
C PHE A 190 27.39 -23.83 -11.08
N VAL A 191 27.21 -23.46 -9.81
CA VAL A 191 28.30 -23.19 -8.89
C VAL A 191 28.59 -24.44 -8.08
N ASN A 192 29.88 -24.75 -7.90
CA ASN A 192 30.31 -26.06 -7.45
C ASN A 192 31.21 -26.01 -6.20
N GLY A 193 30.62 -25.57 -5.08
CA GLY A 193 31.31 -25.50 -3.80
C GLY A 193 32.15 -24.24 -3.68
N GLU A 194 31.54 -23.10 -3.95
CA GLU A 194 32.20 -21.79 -4.00
C GLU A 194 31.48 -20.78 -3.12
N HIS A 195 32.12 -19.62 -2.93
CA HIS A 195 31.48 -18.50 -2.24
C HIS A 195 30.37 -17.91 -3.10
N ILE A 196 29.20 -17.76 -2.48
CA ILE A 196 28.00 -17.22 -3.11
C ILE A 196 27.82 -15.77 -2.64
N PRO A 197 27.45 -14.81 -3.50
CA PRO A 197 27.18 -13.44 -3.04
C PRO A 197 26.15 -13.43 -1.90
N ALA A 198 26.47 -12.71 -0.84
CA ALA A 198 25.67 -12.63 0.38
C ALA A 198 24.93 -11.30 0.46
N MET A 199 23.68 -11.36 0.92
CA MET A 199 22.90 -10.16 1.22
C MET A 199 23.52 -9.35 2.36
N ASN A 200 23.50 -8.03 2.22
CA ASN A 200 23.81 -7.16 3.34
C ASN A 200 22.55 -7.03 4.21
N ARG A 201 22.44 -7.89 5.22
CA ARG A 201 21.23 -7.99 6.05
C ARG A 201 20.88 -6.65 6.69
N SER A 202 19.70 -6.12 6.36
CA SER A 202 19.14 -4.94 7.02
C SER A 202 19.19 -5.08 8.55
N GLN A 203 19.65 -4.03 9.24
CA GLN A 203 19.70 -4.00 10.70
C GLN A 203 18.31 -4.15 11.32
N GLU A 204 17.27 -3.72 10.62
CA GLU A 204 15.88 -3.89 11.02
C GLU A 204 15.49 -5.37 11.14
N LEU A 205 16.03 -6.23 10.27
CA LEU A 205 15.70 -7.66 10.17
C LEU A 205 16.58 -8.59 11.02
N THR A 206 17.66 -8.07 11.62
CA THR A 206 18.63 -8.87 12.37
C THR A 206 18.37 -8.86 13.88
N GLY A 207 18.83 -9.91 14.56
CA GLY A 207 18.71 -10.13 15.99
C GLY A 207 20.06 -10.31 16.67
N VAL A 208 20.21 -11.40 17.41
CA VAL A 208 21.42 -11.72 18.18
C VAL A 208 22.63 -11.87 17.26
N GLN A 209 23.78 -11.37 17.71
CA GLN A 209 25.06 -11.61 17.06
C GLN A 209 25.89 -12.54 17.94
N TYR A 210 26.33 -13.66 17.36
CA TYR A 210 27.33 -14.53 17.97
C TYR A 210 28.73 -13.96 17.73
N ASP A 211 29.63 -14.20 18.68
CA ASP A 211 31.03 -13.77 18.54
C ASP A 211 31.63 -14.34 17.25
N LYS A 212 32.36 -13.51 16.50
CA LYS A 212 33.00 -13.84 15.20
C LYS A 212 32.05 -14.16 14.03
N MET A 213 30.73 -13.99 14.21
CA MET A 213 29.73 -14.16 13.15
C MET A 213 28.98 -12.84 12.88
N LYS A 214 28.28 -12.75 11.74
CA LYS A 214 27.37 -11.64 11.49
C LYS A 214 26.10 -11.78 12.33
N PRO A 215 25.37 -10.68 12.59
CA PRO A 215 24.06 -10.75 13.23
C PRO A 215 23.14 -11.74 12.51
N SER A 216 22.58 -12.68 13.29
CA SER A 216 21.58 -13.63 12.81
C SER A 216 20.31 -12.88 12.40
N LEU A 217 19.53 -13.45 11.49
CA LEU A 217 18.20 -12.95 11.23
C LEU A 217 17.34 -13.13 12.49
N PHE A 218 16.48 -12.15 12.75
CA PHE A 218 15.70 -12.13 13.97
C PHE A 218 14.69 -13.28 14.00
N THR A 219 14.67 -14.00 15.13
CA THR A 219 13.68 -15.02 15.44
C THR A 219 13.12 -14.77 16.84
N ARG A 220 11.84 -15.11 17.03
CA ARG A 220 11.14 -14.99 18.31
C ARG A 220 10.29 -16.24 18.51
N ARG A 221 10.62 -17.00 19.56
CA ARG A 221 9.87 -18.20 19.94
C ARG A 221 8.46 -17.83 20.41
N ARG A 222 7.50 -18.74 20.15
CA ARG A 222 6.13 -18.64 20.66
C ARG A 222 6.12 -18.38 22.19
N PRO A 223 5.56 -17.24 22.66
CA PRO A 223 5.51 -16.91 24.09
C PRO A 223 4.76 -17.97 24.92
N LYS A 224 5.35 -18.45 26.02
CA LYS A 224 4.79 -19.55 26.83
C LYS A 224 3.92 -19.10 28.01
N TYR A 225 3.99 -17.83 28.40
CA TYR A 225 3.27 -17.24 29.55
C TYR A 225 3.43 -17.99 30.89
N TYR A 226 4.55 -18.67 31.13
CA TYR A 226 4.77 -19.44 32.36
C TYR A 226 4.85 -18.58 33.63
N ASP A 227 5.15 -17.31 33.46
CA ASP A 227 5.27 -16.27 34.49
C ASP A 227 3.99 -15.46 34.69
N VAL A 228 2.96 -15.67 33.84
CA VAL A 228 1.68 -14.98 33.97
C VAL A 228 0.81 -15.67 35.04
N PRO A 229 0.38 -14.96 36.09
CA PRO A 229 -0.45 -15.56 37.14
C PRO A 229 -1.86 -15.86 36.60
N ALA A 230 -2.49 -16.92 37.11
CA ALA A 230 -3.79 -17.38 36.61
C ALA A 230 -4.91 -16.32 36.68
N ASN A 231 -4.85 -15.39 37.63
CA ASN A 231 -5.81 -14.29 37.74
C ASN A 231 -5.63 -13.19 36.67
N LYS A 232 -4.56 -13.25 35.87
CA LYS A 232 -4.32 -12.42 34.68
C LYS A 232 -4.68 -13.15 33.38
N VAL A 233 -5.42 -14.25 33.48
CA VAL A 233 -5.96 -14.97 32.32
C VAL A 233 -7.47 -14.80 32.27
N MET A 234 -7.97 -14.19 31.20
CA MET A 234 -9.38 -13.95 30.95
C MET A 234 -9.93 -15.01 30.01
N ASN A 235 -10.73 -15.94 30.54
CA ASN A 235 -11.39 -16.97 29.74
C ASN A 235 -12.67 -16.39 29.09
N VAL A 236 -12.71 -16.35 27.76
CA VAL A 236 -13.82 -15.70 27.04
C VAL A 236 -15.19 -16.34 27.30
N ARG A 237 -15.24 -17.66 27.52
CA ARG A 237 -16.49 -18.37 27.83
C ARG A 237 -16.99 -18.09 29.24
N ALA A 238 -16.06 -18.01 30.20
CA ALA A 238 -16.39 -17.61 31.56
C ALA A 238 -16.92 -16.16 31.62
N LEU A 239 -16.55 -15.33 30.65
CA LEU A 239 -16.94 -13.93 30.52
C LEU A 239 -18.11 -13.68 29.56
N GLY A 240 -18.73 -14.74 29.02
CA GLY A 240 -20.03 -14.66 28.36
C GLY A 240 -20.06 -15.10 26.89
N ALA A 241 -18.90 -15.21 26.21
CA ALA A 241 -18.85 -15.73 24.85
C ALA A 241 -19.30 -17.20 24.79
N LYS A 242 -20.01 -17.61 23.75
CA LYS A 242 -20.53 -18.98 23.64
C LYS A 242 -19.55 -19.89 22.94
N GLY A 243 -19.00 -19.46 21.81
CA GLY A 243 -18.15 -20.30 20.97
C GLY A 243 -18.86 -21.57 20.49
N ASP A 244 -20.17 -21.48 20.21
CA ASP A 244 -21.06 -22.59 19.86
C ASP A 244 -21.32 -22.73 18.34
N GLY A 245 -20.69 -21.88 17.52
CA GLY A 245 -20.86 -21.83 16.08
C GLY A 245 -22.16 -21.20 15.60
N LYS A 246 -22.93 -20.54 16.48
CA LYS A 246 -24.24 -19.97 16.14
C LYS A 246 -24.47 -18.59 16.75
N THR A 247 -24.16 -18.43 18.03
CA THR A 247 -24.34 -17.19 18.76
C THR A 247 -23.36 -16.15 18.26
N ASP A 248 -23.86 -14.94 17.98
CA ASP A 248 -23.02 -13.80 17.64
C ASP A 248 -22.25 -13.35 18.90
N ASP A 249 -20.96 -13.64 18.90
CA ASP A 249 -20.04 -13.35 19.99
C ASP A 249 -19.30 -12.01 19.79
N THR A 250 -19.59 -11.24 18.72
CA THR A 250 -18.83 -10.01 18.38
C THR A 250 -18.76 -9.01 19.53
N ALA A 251 -19.91 -8.62 20.10
CA ALA A 251 -19.95 -7.55 21.10
C ALA A 251 -19.25 -7.95 22.41
N VAL A 252 -19.47 -9.19 22.87
CA VAL A 252 -18.88 -9.70 24.11
C VAL A 252 -17.37 -9.89 23.96
N LEU A 253 -16.90 -10.41 22.83
CA LEU A 253 -15.46 -10.58 22.60
C LEU A 253 -14.74 -9.24 22.47
N ASN A 254 -15.30 -8.26 21.74
CA ASN A 254 -14.72 -6.91 21.67
C ASN A 254 -14.58 -6.28 23.07
N SER A 255 -15.59 -6.42 23.93
CA SER A 255 -15.52 -5.93 25.32
C SER A 255 -14.41 -6.62 26.13
N ILE A 256 -14.29 -7.95 26.03
CA ILE A 256 -13.26 -8.73 26.75
C ILE A 256 -11.86 -8.34 26.26
N LEU A 257 -11.64 -8.26 24.95
CA LEU A 257 -10.35 -7.94 24.35
C LEU A 257 -9.89 -6.53 24.74
N SER A 258 -10.79 -5.54 24.70
CA SER A 258 -10.49 -4.19 25.19
C SER A 258 -10.16 -4.15 26.69
N GLY A 259 -10.94 -4.85 27.52
CA GLY A 259 -10.68 -4.92 28.97
C GLY A 259 -9.36 -5.64 29.30
N ALA A 260 -9.03 -6.69 28.56
CA ALA A 260 -7.79 -7.44 28.74
C ALA A 260 -6.55 -6.63 28.37
N ALA A 261 -6.57 -5.95 27.22
CA ALA A 261 -5.48 -5.07 26.80
C ALA A 261 -5.21 -3.96 27.83
N ASN A 262 -6.26 -3.32 28.35
CA ASN A 262 -6.13 -2.27 29.39
C ASN A 262 -5.54 -2.78 30.72
N THR A 263 -5.64 -4.08 31.00
CA THR A 263 -5.17 -4.68 32.27
C THR A 263 -3.93 -5.56 32.09
N SER A 264 -3.35 -5.56 30.89
CA SER A 264 -2.23 -6.40 30.45
C SER A 264 -2.48 -7.90 30.71
N SER A 265 -3.72 -8.34 30.52
CA SER A 265 -4.17 -9.72 30.76
C SER A 265 -4.10 -10.55 29.48
N VAL A 266 -3.89 -11.86 29.63
CA VAL A 266 -3.94 -12.83 28.52
C VAL A 266 -5.38 -13.26 28.30
N VAL A 267 -5.88 -13.16 27.07
CA VAL A 267 -7.20 -13.65 26.67
C VAL A 267 -7.08 -15.09 26.22
N TYR A 268 -7.77 -15.98 26.93
CA TYR A 268 -7.83 -17.39 26.61
C TYR A 268 -9.13 -17.72 25.88
N PHE A 269 -9.01 -18.29 24.67
CA PHE A 269 -10.11 -18.80 23.88
C PHE A 269 -10.17 -20.34 24.02
N PRO A 270 -11.11 -20.90 24.82
CA PRO A 270 -11.36 -22.34 24.78
C PRO A 270 -11.77 -22.83 23.40
N PHE A 271 -11.60 -24.13 23.13
CA PHE A 271 -12.04 -24.77 21.90
C PHE A 271 -13.50 -24.42 21.59
N GLY A 272 -13.76 -23.96 20.37
CA GLY A 272 -15.09 -23.54 19.94
C GLY A 272 -15.06 -22.76 18.64
N VAL A 273 -16.25 -22.47 18.12
CA VAL A 273 -16.45 -21.60 16.96
C VAL A 273 -17.17 -20.34 17.42
N TYR A 274 -16.44 -19.23 17.45
CA TYR A 274 -16.94 -17.93 17.87
C TYR A 274 -17.37 -17.17 16.62
N VAL A 275 -18.68 -17.10 16.40
CA VAL A 275 -19.25 -16.41 15.24
C VAL A 275 -19.17 -14.91 15.48
N VAL A 276 -18.68 -14.17 14.49
CA VAL A 276 -18.67 -12.71 14.49
C VAL A 276 -19.40 -12.18 13.26
N LYS A 277 -20.34 -11.26 13.48
CA LYS A 277 -21.09 -10.59 12.40
C LYS A 277 -20.61 -9.19 12.10
N ASP A 278 -19.66 -8.70 12.89
CA ASP A 278 -18.93 -7.46 12.63
C ASP A 278 -17.47 -7.60 13.10
N THR A 279 -16.62 -6.67 12.67
CA THR A 279 -15.17 -6.64 12.93
C THR A 279 -14.87 -6.86 14.41
N LEU A 280 -14.10 -7.92 14.67
CA LEU A 280 -13.48 -8.21 15.95
C LEU A 280 -12.15 -7.48 16.06
N ARG A 281 -11.99 -6.63 17.06
CA ARG A 281 -10.81 -5.80 17.24
C ARG A 281 -9.86 -6.43 18.25
N PHE A 282 -8.61 -6.61 17.83
CA PHE A 282 -7.49 -6.94 18.72
C PHE A 282 -6.72 -5.65 18.98
N PRO A 283 -7.05 -4.91 20.05
CA PRO A 283 -6.40 -3.63 20.35
C PRO A 283 -4.92 -3.82 20.69
N MET A 284 -4.13 -2.75 20.55
CA MET A 284 -2.74 -2.75 21.00
C MET A 284 -2.65 -3.14 22.49
N GLY A 285 -1.71 -4.03 22.81
CA GLY A 285 -1.56 -4.68 24.12
C GLY A 285 -2.23 -6.06 24.23
N SER A 286 -2.90 -6.53 23.18
CA SER A 286 -3.56 -7.85 23.18
C SER A 286 -2.56 -9.00 23.26
N ARG A 287 -2.83 -9.94 24.17
CA ARG A 287 -2.16 -11.25 24.27
C ARG A 287 -3.22 -12.33 24.23
N ILE A 288 -3.24 -13.15 23.19
CA ILE A 288 -4.34 -14.04 22.85
C ILE A 288 -3.79 -15.45 22.67
N ILE A 289 -4.43 -16.42 23.31
CA ILE A 289 -4.09 -17.84 23.20
C ILE A 289 -5.34 -18.70 23.05
N GLY A 290 -5.38 -19.49 21.99
CA GLY A 290 -6.42 -20.47 21.74
C GLY A 290 -6.14 -21.83 22.41
N GLN A 291 -7.14 -22.70 22.38
CA GLN A 291 -7.04 -24.07 22.87
C GLN A 291 -7.24 -25.02 21.70
N VAL A 292 -6.13 -25.37 21.05
CA VAL A 292 -6.10 -26.30 19.91
C VAL A 292 -6.83 -25.75 18.67
N TRP A 293 -8.16 -25.69 18.69
CA TRP A 293 -9.00 -25.39 17.53
C TRP A 293 -10.02 -24.29 17.83
N SER A 294 -9.53 -23.16 18.34
CA SER A 294 -10.34 -21.97 18.64
C SER A 294 -10.53 -21.14 17.37
N GLN A 295 -11.76 -21.09 16.87
CA GLN A 295 -12.07 -20.48 15.57
C GLN A 295 -12.81 -19.15 15.74
N ILE A 296 -12.33 -18.08 15.09
CA ILE A 296 -13.11 -16.88 14.83
C ILE A 296 -13.73 -17.04 13.43
N MET A 297 -15.05 -17.03 13.35
CA MET A 297 -15.79 -17.27 12.11
C MET A 297 -16.60 -16.03 11.70
N GLY A 298 -16.16 -15.32 10.67
CA GLY A 298 -16.89 -14.19 10.10
C GLY A 298 -18.08 -14.62 9.24
N THR A 299 -19.23 -13.95 9.37
CA THR A 299 -20.41 -14.21 8.52
C THR A 299 -21.42 -13.05 8.54
N GLY A 300 -22.27 -12.97 7.53
CA GLY A 300 -23.38 -12.01 7.43
C GLY A 300 -23.05 -10.75 6.64
N ALA A 301 -24.06 -9.88 6.49
CA ALA A 301 -24.10 -8.77 5.53
C ALA A 301 -22.89 -7.82 5.53
N ASN A 302 -22.25 -7.61 6.69
CA ASN A 302 -21.05 -6.76 6.79
C ASN A 302 -19.83 -7.29 6.01
N PHE A 303 -19.86 -8.54 5.58
CA PHE A 303 -18.79 -9.22 4.85
C PHE A 303 -19.24 -9.72 3.46
N GLU A 304 -20.44 -9.36 3.01
CA GLU A 304 -21.03 -9.84 1.75
C GLU A 304 -20.83 -8.89 0.57
N ASP A 305 -20.27 -7.70 0.78
CA ASP A 305 -20.04 -6.70 -0.26
C ASP A 305 -18.57 -6.70 -0.72
N GLU A 306 -18.34 -7.10 -1.96
CA GLU A 306 -17.01 -7.09 -2.59
C GLU A 306 -16.45 -5.68 -2.75
N MET A 307 -17.30 -4.68 -2.99
CA MET A 307 -16.89 -3.29 -3.23
C MET A 307 -16.59 -2.54 -1.91
N GLN A 308 -17.05 -3.09 -0.79
CA GLN A 308 -16.83 -2.57 0.57
C GLN A 308 -16.18 -3.65 1.45
N PRO A 309 -14.95 -4.10 1.10
CA PRO A 309 -14.30 -5.15 1.84
C PRO A 309 -14.04 -4.71 3.28
N ARG A 310 -14.20 -5.65 4.22
CA ARG A 310 -14.15 -5.38 5.65
C ARG A 310 -13.39 -6.46 6.39
N ALA A 311 -12.55 -6.02 7.34
CA ALA A 311 -11.82 -6.91 8.23
C ALA A 311 -12.77 -7.68 9.15
N VAL A 312 -12.67 -9.01 9.14
CA VAL A 312 -13.28 -9.89 10.16
C VAL A 312 -12.54 -9.70 11.48
N VAL A 313 -11.20 -9.73 11.44
CA VAL A 313 -10.34 -9.39 12.57
C VAL A 313 -9.45 -8.20 12.19
N GLN A 314 -9.45 -7.16 13.02
CA GLN A 314 -8.59 -6.00 12.88
C GLN A 314 -7.59 -5.95 14.04
N VAL A 315 -6.30 -6.09 13.73
CA VAL A 315 -5.18 -6.11 14.68
C VAL A 315 -4.54 -4.72 14.74
N GLY A 316 -4.80 -4.02 15.84
CA GLY A 316 -4.47 -2.59 15.98
C GLY A 316 -5.24 -1.71 14.99
N ARG A 317 -5.07 -0.40 15.12
CA ARG A 317 -5.55 0.60 14.15
C ARG A 317 -4.38 1.43 13.64
N PRO A 318 -4.46 2.00 12.43
CA PRO A 318 -3.39 2.82 11.86
C PRO A 318 -2.91 3.99 12.76
N GLN A 319 -3.79 4.51 13.61
CA GLN A 319 -3.48 5.59 14.56
C GLN A 319 -3.02 5.13 15.94
N ASP A 320 -3.04 3.82 16.22
CA ASP A 320 -2.61 3.33 17.53
C ASP A 320 -1.08 3.47 17.64
N PRO A 321 -0.54 3.81 18.83
CA PRO A 321 0.90 3.85 19.02
C PRO A 321 1.52 2.44 18.92
N PRO A 322 2.83 2.35 18.64
CA PRO A 322 3.53 1.07 18.68
C PRO A 322 3.34 0.34 20.01
N GLY A 323 3.23 -0.98 19.97
CA GLY A 323 2.86 -1.77 21.13
C GLY A 323 3.11 -3.27 20.96
N ILE A 324 2.44 -4.05 21.80
CA ILE A 324 2.54 -5.52 21.81
C ILE A 324 1.26 -6.12 21.21
N ILE A 325 1.43 -7.09 20.34
CA ILE A 325 0.38 -8.00 19.89
C ILE A 325 0.96 -9.41 19.92
N GLU A 326 0.29 -10.33 20.61
CA GLU A 326 0.69 -11.74 20.61
C GLU A 326 -0.55 -12.58 20.35
N ILE A 327 -0.58 -13.30 19.22
CA ILE A 327 -1.69 -14.17 18.82
C ILE A 327 -1.16 -15.60 18.67
N GLN A 328 -1.80 -16.55 19.35
CA GLN A 328 -1.35 -17.93 19.36
C GLN A 328 -2.51 -18.92 19.27
N ASP A 329 -2.30 -20.04 18.56
CA ASP A 329 -3.21 -21.19 18.56
C ASP A 329 -4.66 -20.83 18.14
N MET A 330 -4.80 -19.86 17.22
CA MET A 330 -6.10 -19.38 16.71
C MET A 330 -6.33 -19.80 15.25
N MET A 331 -7.59 -20.01 14.88
CA MET A 331 -7.99 -20.21 13.49
C MET A 331 -8.95 -19.10 13.05
N PHE A 332 -8.68 -18.48 11.91
CA PHE A 332 -9.54 -17.49 11.27
C PHE A 332 -10.28 -18.15 10.10
N THR A 333 -11.60 -17.99 10.05
CA THR A 333 -12.44 -18.65 9.04
C THR A 333 -13.68 -17.81 8.75
N VAL A 334 -14.51 -18.29 7.82
CA VAL A 334 -15.77 -17.67 7.42
C VAL A 334 -16.87 -18.73 7.27
N SER A 335 -18.12 -18.28 7.40
CA SER A 335 -19.30 -19.03 6.95
C SER A 335 -19.96 -18.26 5.82
N GLY A 336 -19.79 -18.77 4.60
CA GLY A 336 -20.09 -18.05 3.36
C GLY A 336 -21.56 -18.03 2.94
N PRO A 337 -21.90 -17.19 1.94
CA PRO A 337 -20.99 -16.31 1.18
C PRO A 337 -20.50 -15.10 1.99
N THR A 338 -19.26 -14.69 1.77
CA THR A 338 -18.59 -13.58 2.50
C THR A 338 -17.54 -12.90 1.62
N VAL A 339 -17.89 -12.59 0.37
CA VAL A 339 -16.99 -12.05 -0.65
C VAL A 339 -16.21 -10.80 -0.23
N GLY A 340 -16.75 -9.96 0.65
CA GLY A 340 -16.11 -8.76 1.19
C GLY A 340 -15.15 -9.02 2.37
N ALA A 341 -15.05 -10.25 2.88
CA ALA A 341 -14.24 -10.53 4.07
C ALA A 341 -12.74 -10.37 3.78
N ILE A 342 -12.07 -9.56 4.60
CA ILE A 342 -10.62 -9.65 4.84
C ILE A 342 -10.48 -10.41 6.16
N LEU A 343 -9.99 -11.65 6.16
CA LEU A 343 -10.03 -12.47 7.38
C LEU A 343 -9.22 -11.84 8.52
N LEU A 344 -8.04 -11.30 8.22
CA LEU A 344 -7.24 -10.54 9.17
C LEU A 344 -6.58 -9.34 8.50
N GLU A 345 -6.82 -8.15 9.05
CA GLU A 345 -6.13 -6.90 8.74
C GLU A 345 -5.16 -6.57 9.88
N TRP A 346 -3.91 -6.31 9.55
CA TRP A 346 -2.83 -6.06 10.49
C TRP A 346 -2.29 -4.65 10.33
N ASN A 347 -2.59 -3.80 11.31
CA ASN A 347 -2.15 -2.40 11.39
C ASN A 347 -1.08 -2.18 12.46
N ALA A 348 -0.82 -3.18 13.30
CA ALA A 348 0.01 -3.02 14.49
C ALA A 348 1.46 -2.68 14.13
N GLN A 349 2.03 -1.76 14.90
CA GLN A 349 3.45 -1.44 14.94
C GLN A 349 4.05 -2.01 16.21
N GLU A 350 5.28 -2.52 16.11
CA GLU A 350 5.94 -3.16 17.23
C GLU A 350 6.63 -2.12 18.14
N VAL A 351 6.53 -2.25 19.46
CA VAL A 351 7.31 -1.42 20.39
C VAL A 351 8.75 -1.92 20.55
N SER A 352 8.97 -3.20 20.26
CA SER A 352 10.28 -3.86 20.20
C SER A 352 10.25 -5.01 19.19
N LYS A 353 11.41 -5.41 18.64
CA LYS A 353 11.50 -6.47 17.63
C LYS A 353 10.70 -7.73 17.98
N GLY A 354 9.78 -8.10 17.10
CA GLY A 354 8.88 -9.24 17.21
C GLY A 354 7.76 -9.09 18.24
N SER A 355 7.59 -7.94 18.89
CA SER A 355 6.55 -7.74 19.92
C SER A 355 5.13 -7.70 19.37
N ALA A 356 4.98 -7.46 18.06
CA ALA A 356 3.75 -7.67 17.32
C ALA A 356 3.90 -8.93 16.45
N GLY A 357 3.30 -10.05 16.86
CA GLY A 357 3.46 -11.31 16.14
C GLY A 357 2.37 -12.35 16.37
N MET A 358 2.41 -13.38 15.53
CA MET A 358 1.44 -14.46 15.46
C MET A 358 2.14 -15.80 15.27
N TRP A 359 1.78 -16.79 16.10
CA TRP A 359 2.36 -18.13 16.11
C TRP A 359 1.27 -19.19 16.04
N ASP A 360 1.52 -20.30 15.33
CA ASP A 360 0.60 -21.46 15.29
C ASP A 360 -0.86 -21.04 15.03
N SER A 361 -1.06 -20.03 14.18
CA SER A 361 -2.39 -19.47 13.90
C SER A 361 -2.63 -19.45 12.42
N HIS A 362 -3.80 -19.92 12.01
CA HIS A 362 -4.04 -20.35 10.63
C HIS A 362 -5.33 -19.76 10.08
N PHE A 363 -5.44 -19.71 8.76
CA PHE A 363 -6.64 -19.34 8.03
C PHE A 363 -7.15 -20.57 7.30
N ARG A 364 -8.45 -20.82 7.43
CA ARG A 364 -9.12 -21.94 6.76
C ARG A 364 -10.42 -21.46 6.17
N VAL A 365 -10.49 -21.28 4.86
CA VAL A 365 -11.69 -20.81 4.17
C VAL A 365 -12.38 -21.97 3.47
N GLY A 366 -13.51 -22.42 4.03
CA GLY A 366 -14.30 -23.54 3.51
C GLY A 366 -13.78 -24.91 3.92
N GLY A 367 -14.35 -25.96 3.30
CA GLY A 367 -13.93 -27.35 3.48
C GLY A 367 -14.16 -27.92 4.87
N ALA A 368 -15.06 -27.32 5.67
CA ALA A 368 -15.33 -27.76 7.04
C ALA A 368 -16.78 -27.51 7.47
N ILE A 369 -17.27 -28.30 8.43
CA ILE A 369 -18.60 -28.18 9.01
C ILE A 369 -18.81 -26.77 9.59
N GLY A 370 -19.95 -26.17 9.25
CA GLY A 370 -20.34 -24.82 9.68
C GLY A 370 -19.91 -23.70 8.73
N SER A 371 -19.03 -23.97 7.76
CA SER A 371 -18.57 -22.96 6.80
C SER A 371 -19.58 -22.62 5.70
N ASN A 372 -20.63 -23.44 5.49
CA ASN A 372 -21.51 -23.38 4.31
C ASN A 372 -20.76 -23.39 2.95
N LEU A 373 -19.52 -23.88 2.97
CA LEU A 373 -18.56 -23.90 1.87
C LEU A 373 -17.96 -25.31 1.78
N GLN A 374 -18.84 -26.31 1.87
CA GLN A 374 -18.51 -27.74 1.82
C GLN A 374 -18.88 -28.32 0.46
N LYS A 375 -18.57 -29.60 0.22
CA LYS A 375 -18.87 -30.31 -1.03
C LYS A 375 -20.32 -30.14 -1.50
N GLY A 376 -21.28 -30.16 -0.57
CA GLY A 376 -22.70 -29.99 -0.89
C GLY A 376 -23.08 -28.61 -1.42
N ASN A 377 -22.26 -27.58 -1.13
CA ASN A 377 -22.48 -26.20 -1.55
C ASN A 377 -21.59 -25.81 -2.74
N CYS A 378 -20.34 -26.29 -2.73
CA CYS A 378 -19.28 -25.85 -3.63
C CYS A 378 -18.60 -27.04 -4.33
N PRO A 379 -19.33 -27.90 -5.06
CA PRO A 379 -18.73 -29.01 -5.77
C PRO A 379 -17.83 -28.53 -6.92
N LYS A 380 -16.75 -29.27 -7.21
CA LYS A 380 -15.91 -28.99 -8.37
C LYS A 380 -16.59 -29.28 -9.71
N ASN A 381 -16.04 -28.73 -10.80
CA ASN A 381 -16.40 -29.05 -12.20
C ASN A 381 -17.89 -28.80 -12.52
N THR A 382 -18.47 -27.76 -11.95
CA THR A 382 -19.86 -27.35 -12.25
C THR A 382 -20.00 -26.63 -13.59
N GLY A 383 -18.88 -26.16 -14.16
CA GLY A 383 -18.84 -25.42 -15.42
C GLY A 383 -19.27 -23.95 -15.32
N GLN A 384 -19.65 -23.48 -14.13
CA GLN A 384 -20.04 -22.09 -13.86
C GLN A 384 -19.57 -21.66 -12.47
N VAL A 385 -19.26 -20.38 -12.31
CA VAL A 385 -18.92 -19.83 -10.99
C VAL A 385 -20.17 -19.83 -10.10
N ASN A 386 -20.12 -20.55 -8.98
CA ASN A 386 -21.11 -20.40 -7.92
C ASN A 386 -20.78 -19.19 -7.06
N THR A 387 -21.57 -18.12 -7.16
CA THR A 387 -21.37 -16.89 -6.37
C THR A 387 -21.51 -17.11 -4.86
N GLN A 388 -22.23 -18.16 -4.43
CA GLN A 388 -22.31 -18.55 -3.01
C GLN A 388 -20.99 -19.10 -2.46
N CYS A 389 -20.06 -19.49 -3.35
CA CYS A 389 -18.72 -19.96 -3.01
C CYS A 389 -17.65 -18.86 -3.09
N LYS A 390 -18.03 -17.61 -3.36
CA LYS A 390 -17.14 -16.44 -3.18
C LYS A 390 -17.02 -16.15 -1.68
N ALA A 391 -15.91 -16.60 -1.11
CA ALA A 391 -15.77 -16.76 0.33
C ALA A 391 -14.98 -15.63 1.00
N ALA A 392 -14.07 -14.95 0.31
CA ALA A 392 -13.34 -13.81 0.88
C ALA A 392 -12.70 -12.92 -0.20
N SER A 393 -12.46 -11.66 0.17
CA SER A 393 -11.65 -10.72 -0.61
C SER A 393 -10.15 -11.00 -0.39
N MET A 394 -9.76 -11.37 0.83
CA MET A 394 -8.36 -11.61 1.19
C MET A 394 -8.21 -12.42 2.49
N LEU A 395 -7.14 -13.22 2.60
CA LEU A 395 -6.82 -13.94 3.83
C LEU A 395 -6.09 -13.06 4.85
N LEU A 396 -4.99 -12.40 4.46
CA LEU A 396 -4.18 -11.57 5.35
C LEU A 396 -3.73 -10.29 4.66
N HIS A 397 -3.95 -9.15 5.32
CA HIS A 397 -3.47 -7.84 4.88
C HIS A 397 -2.53 -7.25 5.92
N LEU A 398 -1.23 -7.18 5.63
CA LEU A 398 -0.30 -6.38 6.41
C LEU A 398 -0.25 -4.98 5.81
N LYS A 399 -0.90 -4.03 6.48
CA LYS A 399 -1.12 -2.66 5.98
C LYS A 399 0.19 -1.85 5.93
N PRO A 400 0.21 -0.73 5.19
CA PRO A 400 1.33 0.20 5.23
C PRO A 400 1.69 0.61 6.66
N GLU A 401 2.98 0.84 6.92
CA GLU A 401 3.53 1.19 8.23
C GLU A 401 3.42 0.11 9.31
N SER A 402 2.87 -1.07 9.03
CA SER A 402 2.79 -2.15 10.01
C SER A 402 4.11 -2.92 10.17
N ASP A 403 4.27 -3.56 11.35
CA ASP A 403 5.32 -4.52 11.66
C ASP A 403 4.70 -5.87 12.06
N ALA A 404 5.21 -6.98 11.51
CA ALA A 404 4.68 -8.31 11.83
C ALA A 404 5.75 -9.39 11.95
N TYR A 405 5.68 -10.19 13.01
CA TYR A 405 6.40 -11.45 13.13
C TYR A 405 5.45 -12.64 13.02
N LEU A 406 5.50 -13.37 11.91
CA LEU A 406 4.63 -14.50 11.61
C LEU A 406 5.44 -15.79 11.61
N GLU A 407 5.07 -16.75 12.44
CA GLU A 407 5.73 -18.05 12.54
C GLU A 407 4.70 -19.17 12.49
N ASN A 408 4.89 -20.14 11.58
CA ASN A 408 3.96 -21.25 11.38
C ASN A 408 2.52 -20.78 11.10
N VAL A 409 2.35 -19.96 10.06
CA VAL A 409 1.06 -19.42 9.62
C VAL A 409 0.67 -20.06 8.29
N TRP A 410 -0.50 -20.69 8.25
CA TRP A 410 -1.01 -21.34 7.04
C TRP A 410 -2.28 -20.63 6.60
N ALA A 411 -2.27 -20.03 5.42
CA ALA A 411 -3.39 -19.32 4.84
C ALA A 411 -4.00 -20.15 3.71
N TRP A 412 -4.99 -20.98 4.04
CA TRP A 412 -5.52 -22.00 3.14
C TRP A 412 -6.96 -21.72 2.72
N VAL A 413 -7.17 -21.70 1.40
CA VAL A 413 -8.49 -21.79 0.77
C VAL A 413 -8.74 -23.26 0.45
N ALA A 414 -9.89 -23.77 0.85
CA ALA A 414 -10.11 -25.21 0.79
C ALA A 414 -10.15 -25.75 -0.64
N ASP A 415 -9.18 -26.60 -0.98
CA ASP A 415 -9.16 -27.39 -2.22
C ASP A 415 -10.00 -28.68 -2.09
N HIS A 416 -10.25 -29.14 -0.86
CA HIS A 416 -11.07 -30.31 -0.54
C HIS A 416 -11.83 -30.17 0.79
N ASP A 417 -12.88 -30.98 0.96
CA ASP A 417 -13.70 -31.02 2.17
C ASP A 417 -13.09 -31.96 3.23
N LEU A 418 -12.59 -31.38 4.32
CA LEU A 418 -11.88 -32.09 5.40
C LEU A 418 -12.80 -32.99 6.22
N ASP A 419 -14.08 -32.64 6.31
CA ASP A 419 -15.06 -33.33 7.15
C ASP A 419 -15.85 -34.40 6.37
N GLN A 420 -15.52 -34.62 5.09
CA GLN A 420 -16.04 -35.74 4.30
C GLN A 420 -15.05 -36.91 4.29
N PRO A 421 -15.52 -38.17 4.45
CA PRO A 421 -14.64 -39.34 4.44
C PRO A 421 -13.77 -39.47 3.19
N ASN A 422 -14.31 -39.07 2.02
CA ASN A 422 -13.62 -39.17 0.74
C ASN A 422 -12.71 -37.97 0.43
N ARG A 423 -12.73 -36.92 1.26
CA ARG A 423 -12.00 -35.66 1.03
C ARG A 423 -12.19 -35.13 -0.38
N ASP A 424 -13.46 -35.03 -0.79
CA ASP A 424 -13.80 -34.60 -2.13
C ASP A 424 -13.29 -33.18 -2.40
N GLN A 425 -12.73 -32.96 -3.59
CA GLN A 425 -12.29 -31.65 -4.05
C GLN A 425 -13.48 -30.69 -4.27
N ILE A 426 -13.27 -29.40 -4.00
CA ILE A 426 -14.30 -28.35 -3.99
C ILE A 426 -13.81 -27.04 -4.62
N ASP A 427 -14.74 -26.22 -5.13
CA ASP A 427 -14.44 -24.92 -5.73
C ASP A 427 -14.79 -23.79 -4.74
N ILE A 428 -13.80 -23.32 -3.98
CA ILE A 428 -13.93 -22.15 -3.09
C ILE A 428 -13.14 -20.99 -3.68
N TYR A 429 -13.77 -19.82 -3.81
CA TYR A 429 -13.15 -18.65 -4.42
C TYR A 429 -12.76 -17.64 -3.34
N VAL A 430 -11.46 -17.35 -3.25
CA VAL A 430 -10.90 -16.20 -2.50
C VAL A 430 -9.96 -15.45 -3.42
N ALA A 431 -10.06 -14.12 -3.48
CA ALA A 431 -9.29 -13.37 -4.45
C ALA A 431 -7.78 -13.36 -4.13
N ARG A 432 -7.42 -13.08 -2.86
CA ARG A 432 -6.04 -12.77 -2.46
C ARG A 432 -5.59 -13.59 -1.25
N GLY A 433 -4.36 -14.07 -1.28
CA GLY A 433 -3.72 -14.71 -0.13
C GLY A 433 -3.24 -13.68 0.88
N MET A 434 -1.93 -13.41 0.88
CA MET A 434 -1.28 -12.43 1.75
C MET A 434 -0.84 -11.20 0.95
N LEU A 435 -1.39 -10.03 1.28
CA LEU A 435 -0.90 -8.72 0.81
C LEU A 435 0.00 -8.10 1.89
N ILE A 436 1.24 -7.79 1.52
CA ILE A 436 2.29 -7.31 2.42
C ILE A 436 2.72 -5.93 1.95
N GLU A 437 2.35 -4.91 2.71
CA GLU A 437 2.75 -3.50 2.52
C GLU A 437 3.57 -2.97 3.72
N SER A 438 3.96 -3.88 4.63
CA SER A 438 4.68 -3.58 5.88
C SER A 438 6.02 -2.87 5.65
N LYS A 439 6.44 -2.11 6.67
CA LYS A 439 7.80 -1.53 6.72
C LYS A 439 8.85 -2.51 7.21
N LYS A 440 8.40 -3.56 7.89
CA LYS A 440 9.21 -4.64 8.42
C LYS A 440 8.36 -5.87 8.68
N ALA A 441 8.77 -7.03 8.19
CA ALA A 441 8.09 -8.27 8.54
C ALA A 441 9.02 -9.48 8.47
N TRP A 442 8.72 -10.46 9.32
CA TRP A 442 9.30 -11.80 9.27
C TRP A 442 8.20 -12.83 9.04
N LEU A 443 8.37 -13.70 8.05
CA LEU A 443 7.44 -14.77 7.72
C LEU A 443 8.20 -16.10 7.71
N TRP A 444 8.21 -16.77 8.86
CA TRP A 444 8.93 -18.03 9.06
C TRP A 444 8.00 -19.23 8.94
N GLY A 445 8.24 -20.08 7.93
CA GLY A 445 7.42 -21.26 7.64
C GLY A 445 5.96 -20.92 7.36
N THR A 446 5.72 -19.90 6.55
CA THR A 446 4.36 -19.52 6.15
C THR A 446 3.94 -20.18 4.84
N SER A 447 2.67 -20.51 4.71
CA SER A 447 2.07 -21.01 3.47
C SER A 447 0.82 -20.21 3.12
N SER A 448 0.60 -19.99 1.82
CA SER A 448 -0.58 -19.32 1.27
C SER A 448 -1.00 -20.04 0.00
N GLU A 449 -2.22 -20.54 -0.07
CA GLU A 449 -2.63 -21.50 -1.11
C GLU A 449 -4.03 -21.23 -1.66
N HIS A 450 -4.16 -21.51 -2.96
CA HIS A 450 -5.41 -21.61 -3.73
C HIS A 450 -6.23 -20.31 -3.83
N CYS A 451 -5.60 -19.14 -3.70
CA CYS A 451 -6.22 -17.86 -4.01
C CYS A 451 -6.19 -17.57 -5.52
N VAL A 452 -7.17 -16.82 -6.05
CA VAL A 452 -7.37 -16.60 -7.49
C VAL A 452 -6.32 -15.67 -8.11
N PHE A 453 -5.92 -14.60 -7.42
CA PHE A 453 -5.01 -13.57 -7.95
C PHE A 453 -3.56 -13.91 -7.65
N TYR A 454 -3.27 -14.10 -6.37
CA TYR A 454 -1.93 -14.39 -5.88
C TYR A 454 -1.97 -15.05 -4.51
N GLN A 455 -0.93 -15.82 -4.21
CA GLN A 455 -0.72 -16.37 -2.88
C GLN A 455 0.02 -15.38 -1.98
N TYR A 456 1.07 -14.74 -2.49
CA TYR A 456 1.79 -13.65 -1.83
C TYR A 456 1.98 -12.46 -2.76
N GLN A 457 1.74 -11.26 -2.26
CA GLN A 457 2.10 -10.00 -2.93
C GLN A 457 2.79 -9.07 -1.95
N ILE A 458 4.02 -8.68 -2.28
CA ILE A 458 4.82 -7.69 -1.57
C ILE A 458 4.73 -6.40 -2.38
N SER A 459 4.15 -5.35 -1.80
CA SER A 459 3.77 -4.15 -2.54
C SER A 459 4.10 -2.88 -1.76
N GLY A 460 5.00 -2.05 -2.27
CA GLY A 460 5.41 -0.84 -1.54
C GLY A 460 6.13 -1.12 -0.21
N ALA A 461 6.54 -2.37 0.02
CA ALA A 461 7.03 -2.84 1.31
C ALA A 461 8.54 -2.67 1.43
N SER A 462 9.03 -2.71 2.66
CA SER A 462 10.47 -2.70 2.95
C SER A 462 10.83 -3.69 4.06
N ASN A 463 12.09 -4.13 4.09
CA ASN A 463 12.63 -4.98 5.17
C ASN A 463 11.76 -6.22 5.42
N ILE A 464 11.63 -7.07 4.40
CA ILE A 464 10.81 -8.29 4.47
C ILE A 464 11.73 -9.50 4.43
N ALA A 465 11.68 -10.34 5.46
CA ALA A 465 12.36 -11.64 5.47
C ALA A 465 11.32 -12.77 5.47
N MET A 466 11.41 -13.70 4.52
CA MET A 466 10.48 -14.83 4.42
C MET A 466 11.24 -16.12 4.17
N GLY A 467 10.91 -17.21 4.87
CA GLY A 467 11.59 -18.49 4.68
C GLY A 467 11.06 -19.64 5.53
N MET A 468 10.92 -20.86 5.01
CA MET A 468 10.50 -21.11 3.63
C MET A 468 9.06 -20.66 3.47
N ILE A 469 8.76 -20.03 2.34
CA ILE A 469 7.37 -19.84 1.89
C ILE A 469 6.94 -21.01 1.02
N GLN A 470 5.67 -21.37 1.06
CA GLN A 470 5.10 -22.38 0.17
C GLN A 470 3.76 -21.93 -0.42
N THR A 471 3.50 -22.34 -1.67
CA THR A 471 2.27 -22.00 -2.40
C THR A 471 1.76 -23.11 -3.29
N GLU A 472 0.44 -23.12 -3.50
CA GLU A 472 -0.24 -23.87 -4.55
C GLU A 472 -1.26 -22.99 -5.29
N SER A 473 -1.33 -23.15 -6.61
CA SER A 473 -2.40 -22.55 -7.40
C SER A 473 -3.73 -23.28 -7.17
N PRO A 474 -4.89 -22.60 -7.28
CA PRO A 474 -6.18 -23.27 -7.14
C PRO A 474 -6.41 -24.28 -8.26
N TYR A 475 -6.89 -25.47 -7.91
CA TYR A 475 -6.90 -26.62 -8.81
C TYR A 475 -7.86 -26.47 -10.00
N TYR A 476 -8.88 -25.63 -9.86
CA TYR A 476 -9.85 -25.31 -10.91
C TYR A 476 -9.28 -24.38 -11.98
N GLN A 477 -8.20 -23.64 -11.73
CA GLN A 477 -7.68 -22.71 -12.73
C GLN A 477 -7.15 -23.47 -13.97
N PRO A 478 -7.43 -22.97 -15.18
CA PRO A 478 -7.95 -21.62 -15.51
C PRO A 478 -9.47 -21.57 -15.74
N VAL A 479 -10.29 -22.38 -15.07
CA VAL A 479 -11.75 -22.36 -15.16
C VAL A 479 -12.38 -22.02 -13.80
N PRO A 480 -12.73 -20.75 -13.52
CA PRO A 480 -12.59 -19.59 -14.39
C PRO A 480 -11.14 -19.07 -14.49
N LYS A 481 -10.88 -18.28 -15.54
CA LYS A 481 -9.60 -17.59 -15.75
C LYS A 481 -9.45 -16.49 -14.70
N ALA A 482 -8.29 -16.37 -14.04
CA ALA A 482 -8.01 -15.19 -13.23
C ALA A 482 -8.13 -13.91 -14.10
N PRO A 483 -8.69 -12.79 -13.62
CA PRO A 483 -9.13 -12.51 -12.25
C PRO A 483 -10.58 -12.93 -11.94
N GLN A 484 -11.29 -13.62 -12.83
CA GLN A 484 -12.65 -14.07 -12.49
C GLN A 484 -12.61 -15.09 -11.33
N PRO A 485 -13.56 -15.03 -10.38
CA PRO A 485 -14.82 -14.26 -10.40
C PRO A 485 -14.79 -12.90 -9.69
N PHE A 486 -13.61 -12.31 -9.50
CA PHE A 486 -13.43 -11.10 -8.71
C PHE A 486 -13.08 -9.90 -9.58
N ARG A 487 -13.31 -8.72 -9.01
CA ARG A 487 -12.85 -7.46 -9.57
C ARG A 487 -11.43 -7.12 -9.08
N THR A 488 -10.64 -6.54 -9.97
CA THR A 488 -9.32 -5.97 -9.69
C THR A 488 -9.42 -4.48 -9.31
N GLY A 489 -8.38 -3.94 -8.69
CA GLY A 489 -8.30 -2.52 -8.35
C GLY A 489 -8.98 -2.14 -7.04
N LEU A 490 -9.40 -3.14 -6.25
CA LEU A 490 -9.93 -2.94 -4.90
C LEU A 490 -8.80 -2.82 -3.86
N PHE A 491 -7.63 -3.41 -4.17
CA PHE A 491 -6.43 -3.35 -3.34
C PHE A 491 -5.23 -2.90 -4.20
N PRO A 492 -4.20 -2.28 -3.58
CA PRO A 492 -3.03 -1.80 -4.30
C PRO A 492 -2.39 -2.89 -5.16
N ASN A 493 -2.10 -2.54 -6.42
CA ASN A 493 -1.40 -3.38 -7.38
C ASN A 493 -2.05 -4.75 -7.65
N ASP A 494 -3.37 -4.90 -7.55
CA ASP A 494 -4.06 -6.12 -8.00
C ASP A 494 -3.63 -6.55 -9.43
N PRO A 495 -3.33 -7.83 -9.68
CA PRO A 495 -2.98 -8.29 -11.01
C PRO A 495 -4.20 -8.28 -11.93
N THR A 496 -4.09 -7.62 -13.08
CA THR A 496 -5.18 -7.50 -14.05
C THR A 496 -5.23 -8.66 -15.05
N PHE A 497 -4.10 -9.35 -15.26
CA PHE A 497 -3.93 -10.40 -16.29
C PHE A 497 -4.18 -9.89 -17.72
N ASN A 498 -4.13 -8.57 -17.94
CA ASN A 498 -4.37 -7.94 -19.25
C ASN A 498 -3.24 -8.19 -20.26
N GLU A 499 -2.09 -8.62 -19.78
CA GLU A 499 -0.94 -9.06 -20.58
C GLU A 499 -1.13 -10.47 -21.17
N CYS A 500 -2.09 -11.24 -20.66
CA CYS A 500 -2.36 -12.58 -21.15
C CYS A 500 -3.14 -12.56 -22.47
N SER A 501 -2.68 -13.37 -23.43
CA SER A 501 -3.43 -13.63 -24.65
C SER A 501 -4.63 -14.53 -24.34
N THR A 502 -5.79 -14.23 -24.96
CA THR A 502 -6.99 -15.06 -24.82
C THR A 502 -6.78 -16.51 -25.29
N SER A 503 -5.82 -16.75 -26.19
CA SER A 503 -5.41 -18.06 -26.69
C SER A 503 -4.55 -18.87 -25.70
N ASP A 504 -3.99 -18.23 -24.67
CA ASP A 504 -3.09 -18.85 -23.70
C ASP A 504 -3.75 -18.91 -22.32
N ALA A 505 -4.52 -19.99 -22.10
CA ALA A 505 -5.27 -20.17 -20.87
C ALA A 505 -4.38 -20.30 -19.62
N ARG A 506 -3.13 -20.80 -19.76
CA ARG A 506 -2.20 -21.02 -18.63
C ARG A 506 -1.66 -19.71 -18.06
N CYS A 507 -1.67 -18.65 -18.86
CA CYS A 507 -1.29 -17.32 -18.42
C CYS A 507 -2.24 -16.78 -17.34
N TYR A 508 -3.52 -17.16 -17.38
CA TYR A 508 -4.55 -16.75 -16.42
C TYR A 508 -4.59 -17.60 -15.14
N SER A 509 -3.41 -17.86 -14.56
CA SER A 509 -3.24 -18.63 -13.33
C SER A 509 -2.70 -17.71 -12.22
N ALA A 510 -3.09 -17.97 -10.98
CA ALA A 510 -2.70 -17.17 -9.83
C ALA A 510 -1.18 -17.07 -9.68
N TRP A 511 -0.67 -15.90 -9.34
CA TRP A 511 0.74 -15.72 -9.04
C TRP A 511 1.12 -16.41 -7.73
N ALA A 512 2.27 -17.06 -7.69
CA ALA A 512 2.79 -17.60 -6.44
C ALA A 512 3.35 -16.48 -5.56
N LEU A 513 4.16 -15.60 -6.15
CA LEU A 513 4.76 -14.46 -5.47
C LEU A 513 4.86 -13.27 -6.44
N ARG A 514 4.44 -12.09 -5.99
CA ARG A 514 4.67 -10.83 -6.70
C ARG A 514 5.45 -9.87 -5.82
N ILE A 515 6.46 -9.20 -6.36
CA ILE A 515 7.30 -8.23 -5.66
C ILE A 515 7.31 -6.94 -6.46
N ILE A 516 6.63 -5.92 -5.94
CA ILE A 516 6.31 -4.69 -6.67
C ILE A 516 6.70 -3.48 -5.82
N ASP A 517 7.46 -2.54 -6.39
CA ASP A 517 7.79 -1.26 -5.74
C ASP A 517 8.36 -1.45 -4.31
N SER A 518 9.16 -2.50 -4.09
CA SER A 518 9.59 -2.93 -2.76
C SER A 518 11.12 -2.98 -2.64
N SER A 519 11.63 -2.88 -1.40
CA SER A 519 13.07 -2.85 -1.12
C SER A 519 13.48 -3.71 0.07
N ALA A 520 14.73 -4.20 0.10
CA ALA A 520 15.26 -5.05 1.18
C ALA A 520 14.36 -6.27 1.44
N VAL A 521 14.16 -7.09 0.39
CA VAL A 521 13.31 -8.29 0.42
C VAL A 521 14.20 -9.53 0.34
N TYR A 522 14.18 -10.36 1.38
CA TYR A 522 15.00 -11.56 1.48
C TYR A 522 14.11 -12.81 1.50
N ILE A 523 14.13 -13.56 0.42
CA ILE A 523 13.43 -14.85 0.28
C ILE A 523 14.44 -15.96 0.52
N LEU A 524 14.29 -16.68 1.62
CA LEU A 524 15.23 -17.66 2.16
C LEU A 524 14.60 -19.04 2.08
N GLY A 525 14.31 -19.48 0.86
CA GLY A 525 13.55 -20.69 0.58
C GLY A 525 12.14 -20.39 0.07
N ALA A 526 11.79 -20.97 -1.07
CA ALA A 526 10.44 -20.93 -1.61
C ALA A 526 10.09 -22.24 -2.35
N GLY A 527 8.96 -22.86 -2.01
CA GLY A 527 8.39 -24.01 -2.71
C GLY A 527 7.08 -23.63 -3.39
N LEU A 528 7.08 -23.42 -4.70
CA LEU A 528 5.94 -22.86 -5.43
C LEU A 528 5.38 -23.87 -6.44
N TYR A 529 4.15 -24.35 -6.24
CA TYR A 529 3.66 -25.52 -6.98
C TYR A 529 2.41 -25.21 -7.81
N SER A 530 2.36 -25.78 -9.01
CA SER A 530 1.14 -25.87 -9.81
C SER A 530 0.91 -27.33 -10.17
N TRP A 531 -0.19 -27.90 -9.69
CA TRP A 531 -0.45 -29.34 -9.79
C TRP A 531 -1.45 -29.72 -10.88
N PHE A 532 -2.26 -28.77 -11.29
CA PHE A 532 -3.45 -29.01 -12.09
C PHE A 532 -3.60 -27.94 -13.17
N PHE A 533 -4.26 -28.35 -14.24
CA PHE A 533 -4.85 -27.49 -15.24
C PHE A 533 -6.30 -27.95 -15.40
N ASP A 534 -7.25 -27.20 -14.84
CA ASP A 534 -8.68 -27.58 -14.79
C ASP A 534 -8.88 -29.00 -14.20
N TYR A 535 -8.36 -29.22 -12.98
CA TYR A 535 -8.34 -30.51 -12.27
C TYR A 535 -7.64 -31.68 -12.98
N SER A 536 -7.11 -31.49 -14.19
CA SER A 536 -6.27 -32.48 -14.86
C SER A 536 -4.81 -32.35 -14.42
N GLN A 537 -4.16 -33.49 -14.17
CA GLN A 537 -2.72 -33.56 -13.87
C GLN A 537 -1.87 -33.93 -15.09
N GLU A 538 -2.45 -34.00 -16.31
CA GLU A 538 -1.69 -34.34 -17.52
C GLU A 538 -0.51 -33.40 -17.78
N CYS A 539 -0.67 -32.12 -17.41
CA CYS A 539 0.36 -31.09 -17.50
C CYS A 539 1.61 -31.37 -16.63
N LEU A 540 1.55 -32.29 -15.66
CA LEU A 540 2.73 -32.69 -14.88
C LEU A 540 3.73 -33.49 -15.73
N ASN A 541 3.28 -34.15 -16.79
CA ASN A 541 4.16 -34.89 -17.70
C ASN A 541 5.05 -33.94 -18.52
N THR A 542 4.52 -32.77 -18.84
CA THR A 542 5.16 -31.70 -19.62
C THR A 542 5.75 -30.60 -18.73
N ASN A 543 5.48 -30.63 -17.42
CA ASN A 543 5.86 -29.62 -16.43
C ASN A 543 5.39 -28.21 -16.82
N ASP A 544 4.15 -28.09 -17.32
CA ASP A 544 3.60 -26.84 -17.86
C ASP A 544 2.16 -26.57 -17.41
N CYS A 545 1.80 -26.90 -16.17
CA CYS A 545 0.47 -26.63 -15.62
C CYS A 545 0.15 -25.13 -15.58
N GLN A 546 1.17 -24.30 -15.39
CA GLN A 546 1.07 -22.85 -15.32
C GLN A 546 2.27 -22.19 -16.02
N ASN A 547 2.08 -21.00 -16.59
CA ASN A 547 3.17 -20.33 -17.30
C ASN A 547 4.17 -19.67 -16.35
N ARG A 548 3.72 -18.95 -15.32
CA ARG A 548 4.59 -18.03 -14.55
C ARG A 548 4.29 -18.09 -13.06
N ALA A 549 5.30 -18.01 -12.20
CA ALA A 549 5.12 -18.08 -10.74
C ALA A 549 5.55 -16.83 -9.98
N VAL A 550 6.75 -16.31 -10.24
CA VAL A 550 7.30 -15.15 -9.53
C VAL A 550 7.37 -13.95 -10.46
N GLU A 551 6.67 -12.87 -10.12
CA GLU A 551 6.78 -11.59 -10.82
C GLU A 551 7.64 -10.61 -10.02
N ILE A 552 8.56 -9.93 -10.71
CA ILE A 552 9.40 -8.89 -10.12
C ILE A 552 9.26 -7.60 -10.93
N GLN A 553 8.91 -6.52 -10.24
CA GLN A 553 8.66 -5.21 -10.83
C GLN A 553 9.17 -4.07 -9.93
N GLN A 554 10.01 -3.19 -10.49
CA GLN A 554 10.53 -1.98 -9.85
C GLN A 554 10.99 -2.18 -8.39
N ARG A 555 11.88 -3.14 -8.18
CA ARG A 555 12.42 -3.45 -6.84
C ARG A 555 13.88 -3.03 -6.70
N SER A 556 14.36 -2.93 -5.46
CA SER A 556 15.79 -2.86 -5.13
C SER A 556 16.12 -3.79 -3.95
N ASP A 557 17.40 -4.15 -3.75
CA ASP A 557 17.86 -5.04 -2.66
C ASP A 557 17.00 -6.31 -2.43
N LEU A 558 16.74 -7.07 -3.49
CA LEU A 558 16.08 -8.37 -3.41
C LEU A 558 17.07 -9.50 -3.60
N TRP A 559 16.94 -10.48 -2.71
CA TRP A 559 17.76 -11.67 -2.63
C TRP A 559 16.84 -12.87 -2.55
N VAL A 560 16.88 -13.73 -3.57
CA VAL A 560 16.10 -14.96 -3.61
C VAL A 560 17.07 -16.13 -3.55
N TYR A 561 17.01 -16.88 -2.47
CA TYR A 561 17.78 -18.11 -2.26
C TYR A 561 16.85 -19.30 -2.19
N ASN A 562 17.32 -20.46 -2.64
CA ASN A 562 16.62 -21.74 -2.53
C ASN A 562 15.18 -21.70 -3.11
N LEU A 563 15.04 -21.32 -4.39
CA LEU A 563 13.76 -21.26 -5.08
C LEU A 563 13.48 -22.56 -5.83
N CYS A 564 12.36 -23.19 -5.52
CA CYS A 564 11.90 -24.44 -6.12
C CYS A 564 10.50 -24.27 -6.69
N THR A 565 10.26 -24.83 -7.89
CA THR A 565 8.96 -24.78 -8.56
C THR A 565 8.53 -26.15 -9.10
N LYS A 566 7.22 -26.40 -9.17
CA LYS A 566 6.64 -27.57 -9.84
C LYS A 566 5.71 -27.17 -10.98
N ALA A 567 6.00 -27.71 -12.16
CA ALA A 567 5.18 -27.61 -13.37
C ALA A 567 4.76 -26.17 -13.73
N ILE A 568 5.70 -25.25 -13.54
CA ILE A 568 5.62 -23.86 -13.94
C ILE A 568 6.69 -23.64 -15.01
N VAL A 569 6.33 -23.04 -16.14
CA VAL A 569 7.27 -22.84 -17.26
C VAL A 569 8.37 -21.82 -16.91
N GLU A 570 7.98 -20.68 -16.35
CA GLU A 570 8.82 -19.56 -15.93
C GLU A 570 8.86 -19.49 -14.40
N MET A 571 10.00 -19.87 -13.82
CA MET A 571 10.21 -19.80 -12.37
C MET A 571 10.17 -18.35 -11.88
N VAL A 572 10.81 -17.45 -12.64
CA VAL A 572 10.89 -16.01 -12.36
C VAL A 572 10.69 -15.26 -13.67
N THR A 573 9.76 -14.30 -13.66
CA THR A 573 9.42 -13.41 -14.77
C THR A 573 9.66 -11.96 -14.34
N PRO A 574 10.91 -11.45 -14.48
CA PRO A 574 11.18 -10.03 -14.21
C PRO A 574 10.69 -9.16 -15.37
N ILE A 575 9.97 -8.07 -15.06
CA ILE A 575 9.55 -7.10 -16.08
C ILE A 575 10.77 -6.50 -16.80
N GLY A 576 10.73 -6.43 -18.13
CA GLY A 576 11.85 -5.92 -18.95
C GLY A 576 13.12 -6.79 -18.93
N GLY A 577 13.08 -7.97 -18.30
CA GLY A 577 14.19 -8.92 -18.21
C GLY A 577 13.93 -10.24 -18.94
N VAL A 578 14.84 -11.20 -18.77
CA VAL A 578 14.73 -12.55 -19.32
C VAL A 578 14.13 -13.49 -18.28
N ALA A 579 13.09 -14.23 -18.66
CA ALA A 579 12.47 -15.20 -17.78
C ALA A 579 13.42 -16.36 -17.45
N THR A 580 13.46 -16.75 -16.17
CA THR A 580 14.18 -17.94 -15.72
C THR A 580 13.32 -19.18 -15.95
N LEU A 581 13.69 -20.01 -16.92
CA LEU A 581 12.88 -21.17 -17.33
C LEU A 581 13.11 -22.38 -16.44
N ALA A 582 12.04 -23.07 -16.06
CA ALA A 582 12.11 -24.28 -15.24
C ALA A 582 12.78 -25.45 -15.96
N LYS A 583 12.59 -25.57 -17.27
CA LYS A 583 13.18 -26.63 -18.11
C LYS A 583 14.72 -26.67 -18.02
N ASP A 584 15.32 -25.51 -17.78
CA ASP A 584 16.77 -25.38 -17.69
C ASP A 584 17.26 -25.69 -16.27
N ASN A 585 16.38 -25.75 -15.27
CA ASN A 585 16.75 -25.89 -13.85
C ASN A 585 16.15 -27.14 -13.20
N ILE A 586 15.86 -28.18 -13.98
CA ILE A 586 15.31 -29.45 -13.46
C ILE A 586 16.31 -30.10 -12.50
N ASN A 587 15.84 -30.41 -11.30
CA ASN A 587 16.59 -31.05 -10.23
C ASN A 587 15.70 -32.04 -9.48
N GLY A 588 15.85 -33.32 -9.79
CA GLY A 588 14.98 -34.38 -9.25
C GLY A 588 13.53 -34.22 -9.73
N PHE A 589 12.59 -34.13 -8.78
CA PHE A 589 11.16 -34.04 -9.07
C PHE A 589 10.69 -32.62 -9.47
N LEU A 590 11.44 -31.60 -9.04
CA LEU A 590 11.13 -30.18 -9.23
C LEU A 590 12.14 -29.52 -10.18
N SER A 591 11.93 -28.23 -10.45
CA SER A 591 13.00 -27.34 -10.90
C SER A 591 13.44 -26.47 -9.73
N SER A 592 14.76 -26.35 -9.50
CA SER A 592 15.31 -25.60 -8.37
C SER A 592 16.52 -24.77 -8.77
N ILE A 593 16.66 -23.60 -8.15
CA ILE A 593 17.86 -22.77 -8.22
C ILE A 593 18.35 -22.46 -6.81
N LEU A 594 19.68 -22.48 -6.64
CA LEU A 594 20.36 -22.11 -5.41
C LEU A 594 20.10 -20.63 -5.08
N ALA A 595 20.20 -19.78 -6.09
CA ALA A 595 19.99 -18.34 -5.93
C ALA A 595 19.59 -17.66 -7.24
N TRP A 596 18.75 -16.63 -7.12
CA TRP A 596 18.43 -15.65 -8.16
C TRP A 596 18.86 -14.27 -7.65
N LEU A 597 19.95 -13.73 -8.21
CA LEU A 597 20.71 -12.63 -7.59
C LEU A 597 20.94 -11.46 -8.55
N GLU A 598 20.64 -10.26 -8.08
CA GLU A 598 20.90 -8.99 -8.78
C GLU A 598 21.76 -8.03 -7.94
N GLY A 599 22.02 -8.37 -6.68
CA GLY A 599 22.65 -7.47 -5.73
C GLY A 599 21.72 -6.39 -5.19
N SER A 600 22.31 -5.45 -4.43
CA SER A 600 21.58 -4.48 -3.61
C SER A 600 21.29 -3.14 -4.30
N LYS A 601 22.00 -2.81 -5.39
CA LYS A 601 21.94 -1.50 -6.04
C LYS A 601 21.11 -1.49 -7.32
N ASP A 602 20.94 -2.65 -7.95
CA ASP A 602 20.26 -2.74 -9.23
C ASP A 602 18.75 -2.75 -9.07
N VAL A 603 18.08 -2.00 -9.95
CA VAL A 603 16.63 -2.03 -10.08
C VAL A 603 16.26 -3.18 -10.98
N THR A 604 15.53 -4.14 -10.45
CA THR A 604 15.04 -5.29 -11.23
C THR A 604 13.59 -5.10 -11.55
N GLY A 605 13.17 -5.57 -12.73
CA GLY A 605 11.80 -5.44 -13.13
C GLY A 605 11.47 -4.00 -13.53
N GLN A 606 12.47 -3.26 -14.05
CA GLN A 606 12.30 -1.84 -14.34
C GLN A 606 11.17 -1.69 -15.36
N ARG A 607 10.17 -0.89 -14.99
CA ARG A 607 9.07 -0.52 -15.88
C ARG A 607 9.55 0.52 -16.87
N ASP A 608 8.89 0.56 -18.03
CA ASP A 608 9.07 1.63 -19.01
C ASP A 608 8.76 3.01 -18.39
N PHE A 609 7.73 3.06 -17.54
CA PHE A 609 7.38 4.24 -16.75
C PHE A 609 7.43 3.94 -15.24
N GLU A 610 8.15 4.76 -14.47
CA GLU A 610 8.04 4.73 -13.00
C GLU A 610 6.59 5.01 -12.55
N GLY A 611 5.91 5.89 -13.31
CA GLY A 611 4.55 6.34 -13.11
C GLY A 611 4.43 7.44 -12.05
N PHE A 612 3.27 8.08 -12.02
CA PHE A 612 2.95 9.14 -11.05
C PHE A 612 1.60 8.89 -10.39
N GLN A 613 1.32 9.57 -9.28
CA GLN A 613 0.06 9.48 -8.57
C GLN A 613 -0.62 10.85 -8.59
N LEU A 614 -1.92 10.87 -8.90
CA LEU A 614 -2.74 12.08 -8.81
C LEU A 614 -3.07 12.42 -7.35
N PHE A 615 -3.26 11.38 -6.53
CA PHE A 615 -3.56 11.51 -5.11
C PHE A 615 -2.60 10.65 -4.30
N THR A 616 -2.18 11.15 -3.13
CA THR A 616 -1.41 10.36 -2.17
C THR A 616 -2.33 9.83 -1.07
N LEU A 617 -2.04 8.65 -0.51
CA LEU A 617 -2.80 8.11 0.62
C LEU A 617 -2.85 9.08 1.81
N ASN A 618 -1.75 9.81 2.06
CA ASN A 618 -1.71 10.82 3.12
C ASN A 618 -2.62 12.02 2.80
N GLY A 619 -2.65 12.50 1.55
CA GLY A 619 -3.57 13.55 1.12
C GLY A 619 -5.05 13.15 1.22
N LEU A 620 -5.35 11.85 1.08
CA LEU A 620 -6.70 11.29 1.20
C LEU A 620 -7.10 10.92 2.63
N ARG A 621 -6.22 11.09 3.63
CA ARG A 621 -6.45 10.62 5.01
C ARG A 621 -7.71 11.20 5.63
N ASN A 622 -7.96 12.49 5.40
CA ASN A 622 -9.09 13.23 5.96
C ASN A 622 -10.32 13.27 5.03
N GLN A 623 -10.22 12.66 3.84
CA GLN A 623 -11.34 12.60 2.91
C GLN A 623 -12.33 11.52 3.35
N ASN A 624 -13.62 11.87 3.36
CA ASN A 624 -14.70 10.96 3.76
C ASN A 624 -15.10 10.04 2.60
N VAL A 625 -14.19 9.16 2.19
CA VAL A 625 -14.38 8.20 1.10
C VAL A 625 -13.97 6.78 1.53
N PRO A 626 -14.56 5.73 0.92
CA PRO A 626 -14.23 4.33 1.24
C PRO A 626 -12.77 4.00 0.95
N GLU A 627 -12.24 2.96 1.61
CA GLU A 627 -10.83 2.54 1.42
C GLU A 627 -10.55 2.05 -0.02
N THR A 628 -11.53 1.44 -0.67
CA THR A 628 -11.46 1.06 -2.09
C THR A 628 -11.37 2.29 -3.00
N CYS A 629 -12.07 3.37 -2.67
CA CYS A 629 -11.91 4.67 -3.35
C CYS A 629 -10.51 5.25 -3.12
N LYS A 630 -10.01 5.24 -1.88
CA LYS A 630 -8.64 5.74 -1.59
C LYS A 630 -7.58 4.96 -2.35
N THR A 631 -7.75 3.65 -2.44
CA THR A 631 -6.87 2.76 -3.21
C THR A 631 -6.92 3.09 -4.70
N ALA A 632 -8.10 3.27 -5.27
CA ALA A 632 -8.25 3.61 -6.68
C ALA A 632 -7.65 4.99 -7.02
N LEU A 633 -7.95 6.01 -6.20
CA LEU A 633 -7.43 7.38 -6.40
C LEU A 633 -5.90 7.45 -6.29
N SER A 634 -5.33 6.70 -5.36
CA SER A 634 -3.87 6.66 -5.15
C SER A 634 -3.15 5.63 -6.01
N ALA A 635 -3.82 4.94 -6.93
CA ALA A 635 -3.16 4.05 -7.86
C ALA A 635 -2.18 4.84 -8.77
N LYS A 636 -1.02 4.25 -9.05
CA LYS A 636 -0.05 4.85 -9.98
C LYS A 636 -0.58 4.80 -11.41
N VAL A 637 -0.45 5.90 -12.12
CA VAL A 637 -0.63 6.00 -13.57
C VAL A 637 0.74 5.74 -14.22
N LEU A 638 0.87 4.61 -14.89
CA LEU A 638 2.10 4.15 -15.54
C LEU A 638 2.23 4.78 -16.94
N CYS A 639 2.42 6.09 -16.97
CA CYS A 639 2.59 6.90 -18.16
C CYS A 639 3.83 7.78 -18.07
N ASP A 640 4.25 8.34 -19.20
CA ASP A 640 5.14 9.50 -19.23
C ASP A 640 4.55 10.63 -18.35
N PHE A 641 5.39 11.28 -17.55
CA PHE A 641 4.96 12.36 -16.66
C PHE A 641 4.28 13.51 -17.42
N TRP A 642 4.60 13.72 -18.70
CA TRP A 642 3.94 14.73 -19.53
C TRP A 642 2.41 14.60 -19.56
N VAL A 643 1.87 13.38 -19.41
CA VAL A 643 0.43 13.14 -19.35
C VAL A 643 -0.25 13.84 -18.16
N SER A 644 0.47 14.11 -17.06
CA SER A 644 -0.08 14.87 -15.92
C SER A 644 -0.40 16.32 -16.28
N MET A 645 0.15 16.85 -17.37
CA MET A 645 -0.18 18.19 -17.86
C MET A 645 -1.57 18.26 -18.50
N PHE A 646 -2.25 17.13 -18.69
CA PHE A 646 -3.57 17.04 -19.31
C PHE A 646 -4.73 17.13 -18.30
N GLU A 647 -4.46 17.47 -17.04
CA GLU A 647 -5.45 17.58 -15.97
C GLU A 647 -6.44 18.75 -16.13
N GLU A 648 -6.16 19.72 -17.00
CA GLU A 648 -7.06 20.82 -17.35
C GLU A 648 -7.66 20.65 -18.75
N PRO A 649 -8.91 21.09 -18.99
CA PRO A 649 -9.54 20.98 -20.30
C PRO A 649 -8.80 21.88 -21.30
N GLY A 650 -8.44 21.31 -22.44
CA GLY A 650 -7.80 22.07 -23.51
C GLY A 650 -7.48 21.18 -24.70
N TYR A 651 -7.46 21.79 -25.89
CA TYR A 651 -6.92 21.15 -27.08
C TYR A 651 -5.42 20.96 -26.92
N ARG A 652 -4.89 19.76 -27.18
CA ARG A 652 -3.50 19.40 -26.88
C ARG A 652 -2.53 19.86 -27.97
N GLY A 653 -2.96 19.89 -29.21
CA GLY A 653 -2.10 20.23 -30.34
C GLY A 653 -0.91 19.27 -30.51
N THR A 654 0.06 19.66 -31.33
CA THR A 654 1.30 18.89 -31.51
C THR A 654 2.24 19.08 -30.32
N LEU A 655 2.96 18.01 -29.95
CA LEU A 655 4.05 18.09 -28.97
C LEU A 655 5.38 18.53 -29.59
N GLY A 656 5.44 18.69 -30.92
CA GLY A 656 6.64 19.11 -31.66
C GLY A 656 7.81 18.14 -31.60
N ASN A 657 7.65 16.97 -30.98
CA ASN A 657 8.71 15.96 -30.82
C ASN A 657 8.14 14.55 -30.86
N LYS A 658 8.42 13.84 -31.95
CA LYS A 658 7.95 12.46 -32.17
C LYS A 658 8.32 11.49 -31.04
N THR A 659 9.52 11.61 -30.46
CA THR A 659 9.96 10.70 -29.38
C THR A 659 9.11 10.90 -28.13
N LEU A 660 8.79 12.16 -27.80
CA LEU A 660 7.89 12.48 -26.70
C LEU A 660 6.46 12.02 -27.02
N THR A 661 5.97 12.24 -28.24
CA THR A 661 4.64 11.76 -28.66
C THR A 661 4.54 10.24 -28.59
N ASP A 662 5.56 9.49 -29.04
CA ASP A 662 5.59 8.03 -28.91
C ASP A 662 5.58 7.57 -27.45
N SER A 663 6.26 8.28 -26.55
CA SER A 663 6.27 8.02 -25.10
C SER A 663 4.90 8.27 -24.46
N VAL A 664 4.30 9.43 -24.74
CA VAL A 664 2.95 9.81 -24.30
C VAL A 664 1.91 8.82 -24.82
N CYS A 665 2.08 8.34 -26.06
CA CYS A 665 1.16 7.46 -26.76
C CYS A 665 1.49 5.97 -26.63
N ASP A 666 2.29 5.60 -25.64
CA ASP A 666 2.50 4.21 -25.31
C ASP A 666 1.16 3.51 -24.99
N SER A 667 1.00 2.29 -25.50
CA SER A 667 -0.24 1.53 -25.32
C SER A 667 -0.44 1.03 -23.89
N GLY A 668 0.64 0.82 -23.14
CA GLY A 668 0.63 0.52 -21.71
C GLY A 668 0.16 1.71 -20.89
N CYS A 669 0.59 2.92 -21.25
CA CYS A 669 0.08 4.16 -20.68
C CYS A 669 -1.45 4.30 -20.85
N GLY A 670 -1.96 4.12 -22.07
CA GLY A 670 -3.42 4.17 -22.33
C GLY A 670 -4.22 3.17 -21.49
N LYS A 671 -3.72 1.93 -21.38
CA LYS A 671 -4.33 0.90 -20.52
C LYS A 671 -4.27 1.28 -19.03
N SER A 672 -3.18 1.91 -18.58
CA SER A 672 -3.03 2.36 -17.20
C SER A 672 -4.01 3.48 -16.86
N LEU A 673 -4.22 4.46 -17.76
CA LEU A 673 -5.20 5.54 -17.60
C LEU A 673 -6.63 5.00 -17.53
N GLN A 674 -6.98 4.12 -18.47
CA GLN A 674 -8.28 3.45 -18.49
C GLN A 674 -8.52 2.70 -17.18
N SER A 675 -7.55 1.88 -16.74
CA SER A 675 -7.65 1.13 -15.49
C SER A 675 -7.80 2.05 -14.28
N TRP A 676 -7.06 3.17 -14.23
CA TRP A 676 -7.22 4.15 -13.15
C TRP A 676 -8.65 4.73 -13.15
N PHE A 677 -9.12 5.18 -14.31
CA PHE A 677 -10.45 5.79 -14.45
C PHE A 677 -11.58 4.82 -14.07
N ASP A 678 -11.56 3.60 -14.61
CA ASP A 678 -12.60 2.59 -14.37
C ASP A 678 -12.67 2.18 -12.89
N ASN A 679 -11.52 2.12 -12.22
CA ASN A 679 -11.45 1.80 -10.80
C ASN A 679 -11.91 2.96 -9.92
N VAL A 680 -11.54 4.21 -10.24
CA VAL A 680 -12.01 5.39 -9.51
C VAL A 680 -13.51 5.58 -9.70
N ASN A 681 -14.01 5.47 -10.93
CA ASN A 681 -15.43 5.59 -11.23
C ASN A 681 -16.29 4.63 -10.41
N ALA A 682 -15.82 3.39 -10.22
CA ALA A 682 -16.58 2.41 -9.45
C ALA A 682 -16.30 2.42 -7.94
N GLY A 683 -15.04 2.58 -7.53
CA GLY A 683 -14.65 2.59 -6.11
C GLY A 683 -15.13 3.84 -5.39
N CYS A 684 -15.25 4.96 -6.10
CA CYS A 684 -15.66 6.26 -5.56
C CYS A 684 -17.08 6.67 -5.96
N GLN A 685 -17.92 5.73 -6.44
CA GLN A 685 -19.27 6.03 -6.88
C GLN A 685 -20.09 6.71 -5.76
N GLY A 686 -20.65 7.89 -6.03
CA GLY A 686 -21.45 8.65 -5.08
C GLY A 686 -20.65 9.50 -4.07
N TYR A 687 -19.33 9.56 -4.20
CA TYR A 687 -18.46 10.40 -3.38
C TYR A 687 -17.87 11.53 -4.22
N ASN A 688 -17.52 12.63 -3.54
CA ASN A 688 -16.79 13.76 -4.12
C ASN A 688 -15.45 13.95 -3.39
N ILE A 689 -14.48 14.51 -4.10
CA ILE A 689 -13.18 14.91 -3.54
C ILE A 689 -13.09 16.42 -3.65
N SER A 690 -13.09 17.12 -2.51
CA SER A 690 -13.00 18.59 -2.46
C SER A 690 -14.07 19.34 -3.29
N GLY A 691 -15.27 18.77 -3.41
CA GLY A 691 -16.38 19.37 -4.18
C GLY A 691 -16.45 18.93 -5.65
N GLU A 692 -15.45 18.20 -6.13
CA GLU A 692 -15.38 17.71 -7.51
C GLU A 692 -15.66 16.21 -7.60
N ILE A 693 -16.02 15.75 -8.80
CA ILE A 693 -16.16 14.31 -9.03
C ILE A 693 -14.77 13.63 -9.00
N PRO A 694 -14.63 12.43 -8.42
CA PRO A 694 -13.33 11.77 -8.23
C PRO A 694 -12.56 11.49 -9.53
N THR A 695 -13.27 11.29 -10.64
CA THR A 695 -12.68 10.98 -11.95
C THR A 695 -12.20 12.21 -12.73
N LEU A 696 -12.42 13.44 -12.25
CA LEU A 696 -12.26 14.66 -13.05
C LEU A 696 -10.88 14.76 -13.74
N HIS A 697 -9.80 14.75 -12.96
CA HIS A 697 -8.45 14.94 -13.47
C HIS A 697 -8.00 13.78 -14.37
N GLY A 698 -8.15 12.53 -13.91
CA GLY A 698 -7.78 11.37 -14.72
C GLY A 698 -8.64 11.19 -15.99
N GLY A 699 -9.91 11.59 -15.96
CA GLY A 699 -10.78 11.61 -17.14
C GLY A 699 -10.33 12.62 -18.18
N ARG A 700 -9.91 13.83 -17.76
CA ARG A 700 -9.31 14.84 -18.65
C ARG A 700 -7.98 14.38 -19.24
N MET A 701 -7.15 13.72 -18.43
CA MET A 701 -5.91 13.12 -18.91
C MET A 701 -6.16 12.02 -19.93
N TRP A 702 -7.14 11.14 -19.70
CA TRP A 702 -7.48 10.08 -20.63
C TRP A 702 -8.06 10.63 -21.94
N ALA A 703 -8.92 11.65 -21.88
CA ALA A 703 -9.41 12.35 -23.06
C ALA A 703 -8.25 13.00 -23.85
N GLY A 704 -7.34 13.69 -23.15
CA GLY A 704 -6.15 14.31 -23.75
C GLY A 704 -5.17 13.30 -24.36
N TYR A 705 -5.00 12.13 -23.73
CA TYR A 705 -4.23 11.02 -24.30
C TYR A 705 -4.88 10.53 -25.59
N ASN A 706 -6.18 10.22 -25.59
CA ASN A 706 -6.86 9.71 -26.78
C ASN A 706 -6.77 10.71 -27.95
N GLU A 707 -6.94 12.00 -27.67
CA GLU A 707 -6.79 13.07 -28.67
C GLU A 707 -5.38 13.14 -29.24
N THR A 708 -4.36 13.16 -28.36
CA THR A 708 -2.95 13.29 -28.73
C THR A 708 -2.46 12.09 -29.55
N CYS A 709 -3.00 10.91 -29.25
CA CYS A 709 -2.53 9.63 -29.79
C CYS A 709 -3.32 9.14 -31.01
N LEU A 710 -4.26 9.97 -31.49
CA LEU A 710 -4.95 9.74 -32.75
C LEU A 710 -3.94 9.74 -33.90
N LYS A 711 -3.98 8.69 -34.73
CA LYS A 711 -3.13 8.54 -35.91
C LYS A 711 -3.96 8.48 -37.17
N ASP A 712 -3.40 9.04 -38.24
CA ASP A 712 -3.90 8.84 -39.58
C ASP A 712 -3.69 7.37 -40.00
N PRO A 713 -4.74 6.62 -40.36
CA PRO A 713 -4.61 5.20 -40.69
C PRO A 713 -3.84 4.96 -41.99
N GLU A 714 -3.77 5.93 -42.90
CA GLU A 714 -3.05 5.80 -44.17
C GLU A 714 -1.54 6.01 -43.99
N THR A 715 -1.12 7.08 -43.31
CA THR A 715 0.29 7.44 -43.16
C THR A 715 0.93 6.93 -41.87
N GLY A 716 0.13 6.61 -40.85
CA GLY A 716 0.59 6.24 -39.51
C GLY A 716 1.18 7.41 -38.69
N LEU A 717 1.06 8.66 -39.18
CA LEU A 717 1.49 9.87 -38.50
C LEU A 717 0.44 10.32 -37.47
N TYR A 718 0.89 11.02 -36.42
CA TYR A 718 -0.03 11.57 -35.42
C TYR A 718 -0.84 12.71 -36.01
N CYS A 719 -2.14 12.71 -35.77
CA CYS A 719 -3.06 13.68 -36.36
C CYS A 719 -2.76 15.11 -35.95
N ASN A 720 -2.34 15.35 -34.71
CA ASN A 720 -1.97 16.68 -34.26
C ASN A 720 -0.72 17.22 -34.97
N ASP A 721 0.21 16.36 -35.40
CA ASP A 721 1.38 16.76 -36.19
C ASP A 721 0.97 17.13 -37.62
N LEU A 722 0.03 16.40 -38.23
CA LEU A 722 -0.51 16.72 -39.55
C LEU A 722 -1.32 18.01 -39.54
N ILE A 723 -2.18 18.19 -38.53
CA ILE A 723 -3.02 19.39 -38.37
C ILE A 723 -2.17 20.63 -38.11
N ALA A 724 -1.01 20.50 -37.45
CA ALA A 724 -0.10 21.62 -37.25
C ALA A 724 0.49 22.20 -38.55
N GLU A 725 0.50 21.42 -39.63
CA GLU A 725 0.96 21.84 -40.96
C GLU A 725 -0.18 22.44 -41.82
N PHE A 726 -1.41 22.49 -41.30
CA PHE A 726 -2.55 23.04 -42.03
C PHE A 726 -2.43 24.55 -42.22
N SER A 727 -3.14 25.04 -43.23
CA SER A 727 -3.17 26.45 -43.57
C SER A 727 -3.76 27.27 -42.41
N SER A 728 -3.01 28.28 -41.96
CA SER A 728 -3.49 29.23 -40.94
C SER A 728 -4.60 30.11 -41.53
N VAL A 729 -5.83 29.95 -41.01
CA VAL A 729 -7.04 30.64 -41.49
C VAL A 729 -7.74 31.38 -40.35
N THR A 730 -8.47 32.45 -40.68
CA THR A 730 -9.18 33.26 -39.66
C THR A 730 -10.53 32.67 -39.26
N SER A 731 -11.07 31.78 -40.08
CA SER A 731 -12.27 30.99 -39.82
C SER A 731 -12.12 29.62 -40.47
N ILE A 732 -12.70 28.59 -39.85
CA ILE A 732 -12.80 27.25 -40.43
C ILE A 732 -13.41 27.26 -41.83
N ARG A 733 -14.32 28.20 -42.15
CA ARG A 733 -14.94 28.33 -43.48
C ARG A 733 -13.94 28.66 -44.61
N GLU A 734 -12.76 29.17 -44.25
CA GLU A 734 -11.69 29.51 -45.18
C GLU A 734 -10.66 28.36 -45.32
N MET A 735 -10.79 27.30 -44.51
CA MET A 735 -9.89 26.16 -44.53
C MET A 735 -10.02 25.41 -45.87
N PRO A 736 -8.90 25.02 -46.51
CA PRO A 736 -8.93 24.17 -47.69
C PRO A 736 -9.76 22.91 -47.46
N GLN A 737 -10.64 22.57 -48.41
CA GLN A 737 -11.52 21.40 -48.27
C GLN A 737 -10.73 20.10 -48.05
N SER A 738 -9.52 19.97 -48.61
CA SER A 738 -8.64 18.82 -48.38
C SER A 738 -8.10 18.70 -46.95
N GLU A 739 -7.94 19.83 -46.25
CA GLU A 739 -7.51 19.87 -44.85
C GLU A 739 -8.71 19.66 -43.91
N MET A 740 -9.83 20.35 -44.17
CA MET A 740 -11.07 20.23 -43.42
C MET A 740 -11.64 18.81 -43.46
N CYS A 741 -11.63 18.19 -44.65
CA CYS A 741 -12.11 16.82 -44.85
C CYS A 741 -11.02 15.76 -44.69
N SER A 742 -9.89 16.12 -44.09
CA SER A 742 -8.90 15.12 -43.69
C SER A 742 -9.47 14.25 -42.57
N GLU A 743 -9.17 12.95 -42.62
CA GLU A 743 -9.64 11.99 -41.61
C GLU A 743 -9.19 12.40 -40.20
N CYS A 744 -7.97 12.92 -40.07
CA CYS A 744 -7.44 13.43 -38.80
C CYS A 744 -8.25 14.59 -38.20
N TYR A 745 -8.65 15.57 -39.01
CA TYR A 745 -9.38 16.73 -38.50
C TYR A 745 -10.81 16.36 -38.08
N ILE A 746 -11.48 15.54 -38.90
CA ILE A 746 -12.82 15.01 -38.61
C ILE A 746 -12.77 14.17 -37.32
N ASN A 747 -11.87 13.21 -37.24
CA ASN A 747 -11.78 12.29 -36.10
C ASN A 747 -11.33 13.01 -34.83
N ARG A 748 -10.50 14.05 -34.91
CA ARG A 748 -10.15 14.90 -33.75
C ARG A 748 -11.41 15.53 -33.14
N LEU A 749 -12.21 16.22 -33.95
CA LEU A 749 -13.42 16.89 -33.47
C LEU A 749 -14.45 15.87 -32.96
N ALA A 750 -14.64 14.75 -33.66
CA ALA A 750 -15.53 13.67 -33.22
C ALA A 750 -15.06 13.04 -31.90
N LEU A 751 -13.76 12.87 -31.70
CA LEU A 751 -13.20 12.33 -30.47
C LEU A 751 -13.35 13.29 -29.30
N MET A 752 -13.14 14.60 -29.51
CA MET A 752 -13.44 15.62 -28.51
C MET A 752 -14.94 15.59 -28.14
N GLN A 753 -15.83 15.49 -29.13
CA GLN A 753 -17.28 15.36 -28.91
C GLN A 753 -17.65 14.11 -28.12
N SER A 754 -16.90 13.01 -28.26
CA SER A 754 -17.23 11.75 -27.58
C SER A 754 -17.03 11.76 -26.06
N SER A 755 -16.39 12.79 -25.50
CA SER A 755 -15.99 12.83 -24.08
C SER A 755 -16.40 14.13 -23.40
N SER A 756 -17.15 14.02 -22.31
CA SER A 756 -17.45 15.15 -21.41
C SER A 756 -16.22 15.76 -20.74
N TYR A 757 -15.08 15.05 -20.74
CA TYR A 757 -13.83 15.53 -20.14
C TYR A 757 -12.96 16.33 -21.12
N SER A 758 -13.39 16.49 -22.38
CA SER A 758 -12.70 17.32 -23.37
C SER A 758 -13.08 18.79 -23.24
N ILE A 759 -12.44 19.66 -24.04
CA ILE A 759 -12.80 21.09 -24.16
C ILE A 759 -13.95 21.34 -25.15
N TYR A 760 -14.61 20.30 -25.66
CA TYR A 760 -15.65 20.44 -26.69
C TYR A 760 -16.80 21.33 -26.20
N ASP A 761 -16.99 22.47 -26.87
CA ASP A 761 -17.94 23.52 -26.54
C ASP A 761 -18.81 23.86 -27.76
N ASP A 762 -19.65 24.90 -27.65
CA ASP A 762 -20.55 25.30 -28.74
C ASP A 762 -19.81 25.82 -29.98
N ASN A 763 -18.55 26.27 -29.83
CA ASN A 763 -17.71 26.65 -30.96
C ASN A 763 -17.26 25.39 -31.71
N TYR A 764 -16.73 24.39 -31.01
CA TYR A 764 -16.34 23.11 -31.62
C TYR A 764 -17.52 22.32 -32.17
N LYS A 765 -18.72 22.48 -31.58
CA LYS A 765 -19.97 21.99 -32.16
C LYS A 765 -20.24 22.60 -33.53
N SER A 766 -20.19 23.92 -33.62
CA SER A 766 -20.40 24.64 -34.88
C SER A 766 -19.38 24.23 -35.94
N ASP A 767 -18.12 24.00 -35.53
CA ASP A 767 -17.06 23.51 -36.41
C ASP A 767 -17.35 22.08 -36.91
N LEU A 768 -17.73 21.16 -36.02
CA LEU A 768 -18.02 19.77 -36.41
C LEU A 768 -19.25 19.65 -37.32
N GLU A 769 -20.29 20.44 -37.08
CA GLU A 769 -21.48 20.50 -37.94
C GLU A 769 -21.13 20.97 -39.35
N LEU A 770 -20.31 22.02 -39.46
CA LEU A 770 -19.83 22.51 -40.76
C LEU A 770 -18.97 21.47 -41.48
N VAL A 771 -18.08 20.80 -40.76
CA VAL A 771 -17.22 19.73 -41.30
C VAL A 771 -18.07 18.58 -41.82
N TYR A 772 -19.04 18.10 -41.05
CA TYR A 772 -19.96 17.04 -41.47
C TYR A 772 -20.78 17.43 -42.71
N GLU A 773 -21.32 18.65 -42.74
CA GLU A 773 -22.04 19.17 -43.91
C GLU A 773 -21.14 19.24 -45.15
N THR A 774 -19.93 19.78 -45.01
CA THR A 774 -19.02 20.04 -46.14
C THR A 774 -18.36 18.78 -46.67
N CYS A 775 -18.05 17.83 -45.79
CA CYS A 775 -17.33 16.60 -46.11
C CYS A 775 -18.26 15.41 -46.39
N GLY A 776 -19.56 15.55 -46.13
CA GLY A 776 -20.54 14.48 -46.36
C GLY A 776 -20.52 13.39 -45.28
N GLU A 777 -20.08 13.73 -44.08
CA GLU A 777 -20.00 12.84 -42.91
C GLU A 777 -21.24 12.96 -42.02
N THR A 778 -21.47 11.97 -41.16
CA THR A 778 -22.59 11.98 -40.21
C THR A 778 -22.16 11.45 -38.84
N GLY A 779 -22.54 12.13 -37.77
CA GLY A 779 -22.26 11.71 -36.39
C GLY A 779 -22.91 12.63 -35.36
N PRO A 780 -22.75 12.35 -34.06
CA PRO A 780 -23.20 13.25 -33.00
C PRO A 780 -22.40 14.56 -32.98
N THR A 781 -23.07 15.69 -32.80
CA THR A 781 -22.44 17.02 -32.68
C THR A 781 -22.82 17.75 -31.40
N ASP A 782 -23.77 17.23 -30.63
CA ASP A 782 -24.21 17.87 -29.40
C ASP A 782 -23.09 17.90 -28.36
N THR A 783 -22.97 19.05 -27.68
CA THR A 783 -22.06 19.24 -26.56
C THR A 783 -22.38 18.24 -25.45
N PRO A 784 -21.41 17.42 -25.00
CA PRO A 784 -21.64 16.46 -23.94
C PRO A 784 -22.09 17.13 -22.64
N PRO A 785 -22.87 16.44 -21.79
CA PRO A 785 -23.23 16.96 -20.48
C PRO A 785 -21.96 17.30 -19.66
N PRO A 786 -21.94 18.42 -18.92
CA PRO A 786 -20.81 18.77 -18.08
C PRO A 786 -20.57 17.71 -17.00
N VAL A 787 -19.28 17.48 -16.72
CA VAL A 787 -18.78 16.43 -15.81
C VAL A 787 -19.23 16.65 -14.36
N SER A 788 -19.43 17.90 -13.94
CA SER A 788 -20.03 18.28 -12.66
C SER A 788 -21.30 19.10 -12.92
N PRO A 789 -22.43 18.82 -12.26
CA PRO A 789 -23.58 19.71 -12.31
C PRO A 789 -23.16 21.08 -11.77
N ARG A 790 -23.49 22.15 -12.49
CA ARG A 790 -23.34 23.51 -11.99
C ARG A 790 -23.96 23.56 -10.59
N PRO A 791 -23.28 24.15 -9.58
CA PRO A 791 -23.92 24.41 -8.29
C PRO A 791 -25.27 25.10 -8.56
N ASP A 792 -26.33 24.62 -7.90
CA ASP A 792 -27.67 25.20 -8.01
C ASP A 792 -27.59 26.74 -7.95
N GLU A 793 -28.20 27.41 -8.93
CA GLU A 793 -28.53 28.84 -8.87
C GLU A 793 -29.51 29.06 -7.70
N GLY A 794 -28.96 29.11 -6.49
CA GLY A 794 -29.72 29.11 -5.25
C GLY A 794 -29.06 30.00 -4.22
N SER A 795 -29.31 31.30 -4.34
CA SER A 795 -29.00 32.38 -3.38
C SER A 795 -27.53 32.78 -3.22
N THR A 796 -27.03 33.59 -4.16
CA THR A 796 -26.00 34.58 -3.81
C THR A 796 -26.64 35.63 -2.90
N LEU A 797 -26.35 35.56 -1.60
CA LEU A 797 -26.64 36.61 -0.64
C LEU A 797 -26.00 37.92 -1.15
N CYS A 798 -26.81 38.88 -1.62
CA CYS A 798 -26.29 40.17 -2.05
C CYS A 798 -25.99 41.05 -0.83
N VAL A 799 -24.75 41.01 -0.36
CA VAL A 799 -24.30 41.66 0.90
C VAL A 799 -24.56 43.17 0.93
N SER A 800 -24.58 43.85 -0.22
CA SER A 800 -24.89 45.28 -0.30
C SER A 800 -26.39 45.60 -0.34
N GLU A 801 -27.23 44.58 -0.57
CA GLU A 801 -28.65 44.67 -0.94
C GLU A 801 -28.96 45.53 -2.18
N LYS A 802 -27.93 45.99 -2.91
CA LYS A 802 -28.07 46.86 -4.08
C LYS A 802 -27.89 46.06 -5.36
N TRP A 803 -28.78 46.29 -6.31
CA TRP A 803 -28.78 45.63 -7.60
C TRP A 803 -28.69 46.66 -8.73
N HIS A 804 -28.02 46.28 -9.81
CA HIS A 804 -27.91 47.05 -11.03
C HIS A 804 -28.40 46.22 -12.21
N THR A 805 -29.33 46.78 -12.98
CA THR A 805 -29.80 46.15 -14.23
C THR A 805 -29.09 46.79 -15.41
N VAL A 806 -28.40 45.98 -16.20
CA VAL A 806 -27.68 46.46 -17.39
C VAL A 806 -28.67 47.04 -18.42
N SER A 807 -28.47 48.31 -18.80
CA SER A 807 -29.31 49.06 -19.74
C SER A 807 -29.18 48.58 -21.19
N GLN A 808 -30.16 48.89 -22.05
CA GLN A 808 -30.14 48.50 -23.47
C GLN A 808 -28.90 48.99 -24.21
N GLY A 809 -28.12 48.07 -24.78
CA GLY A 809 -26.89 48.32 -25.55
C GLY A 809 -25.65 47.58 -25.04
N GLY A 810 -25.77 46.75 -24.01
CA GLY A 810 -24.68 46.08 -23.29
C GLY A 810 -23.90 47.04 -22.40
N ALA A 811 -23.20 46.49 -21.40
CA ALA A 811 -22.23 47.24 -20.61
C ALA A 811 -21.01 46.38 -20.27
N SER A 812 -19.84 46.99 -20.08
CA SER A 812 -18.69 46.31 -19.48
C SER A 812 -18.73 46.39 -17.95
N CYS A 813 -18.03 45.49 -17.26
CA CYS A 813 -17.80 45.56 -15.82
C CYS A 813 -17.21 46.92 -15.43
N GLU A 814 -16.32 47.49 -16.25
CA GLU A 814 -15.75 48.81 -16.02
C GLU A 814 -16.81 49.93 -16.06
N GLN A 815 -17.71 49.89 -17.06
CA GLN A 815 -18.79 50.88 -17.18
C GLN A 815 -19.76 50.78 -16.01
N VAL A 816 -20.17 49.57 -15.64
CA VAL A 816 -21.06 49.33 -14.49
C VAL A 816 -20.35 49.75 -13.19
N ALA A 817 -19.07 49.42 -13.04
CA ALA A 817 -18.27 49.75 -11.86
C ALA A 817 -18.08 51.25 -11.68
N SER A 818 -17.80 51.97 -12.77
CA SER A 818 -17.65 53.42 -12.79
C SER A 818 -18.95 54.13 -12.40
N ILE A 819 -20.09 53.72 -12.96
CA ILE A 819 -21.40 54.33 -12.69
C ILE A 819 -21.81 54.12 -11.23
N ASN A 820 -21.49 52.96 -10.65
CA ASN A 820 -21.92 52.59 -9.30
C ASN A 820 -20.84 52.79 -8.23
N ASN A 821 -19.68 53.33 -8.60
CA ASN A 821 -18.55 53.60 -7.72
C ASN A 821 -18.13 52.34 -6.92
N VAL A 822 -17.91 51.23 -7.64
CA VAL A 822 -17.55 49.91 -7.10
C VAL A 822 -16.29 49.36 -7.80
N SER A 823 -15.66 48.31 -7.25
CA SER A 823 -14.55 47.62 -7.93
C SER A 823 -15.09 46.70 -9.03
N ALA A 824 -14.52 46.79 -10.23
CA ALA A 824 -14.90 45.94 -11.36
C ALA A 824 -14.57 44.46 -11.12
N VAL A 825 -13.46 44.18 -10.43
CA VAL A 825 -13.07 42.81 -10.02
C VAL A 825 -14.05 42.27 -8.97
N ALA A 826 -14.44 43.07 -7.98
CA ALA A 826 -15.42 42.63 -6.99
C ALA A 826 -16.81 42.41 -7.61
N LEU A 827 -17.18 43.24 -8.58
CA LEU A 827 -18.42 43.08 -9.35
C LEU A 827 -18.42 41.76 -10.13
N TYR A 828 -17.32 41.41 -10.80
CA TYR A 828 -17.16 40.11 -11.46
C TYR A 828 -17.26 38.95 -10.47
N SER A 829 -16.46 38.98 -9.41
CA SER A 829 -16.36 37.89 -8.44
C SER A 829 -17.67 37.60 -7.69
N MET A 830 -18.54 38.60 -7.52
CA MET A 830 -19.83 38.45 -6.84
C MET A 830 -20.98 38.06 -7.77
N ASN A 831 -20.78 38.13 -9.09
CA ASN A 831 -21.79 37.86 -10.08
C ASN A 831 -21.32 36.73 -11.00
N PRO A 832 -21.46 35.46 -10.58
CA PRO A 832 -21.01 34.31 -11.35
C PRO A 832 -21.69 34.17 -12.73
N GLN A 833 -22.79 34.89 -12.95
CA GLN A 833 -23.47 35.02 -14.24
C GLN A 833 -22.73 35.93 -15.25
N ILE A 834 -21.71 36.69 -14.82
CA ILE A 834 -20.86 37.46 -15.72
C ILE A 834 -19.83 36.51 -16.34
N PHE A 835 -20.07 36.09 -17.58
CA PHE A 835 -19.15 35.24 -18.35
C PHE A 835 -18.02 36.03 -19.02
N ASP A 836 -18.31 37.25 -19.46
CA ASP A 836 -17.35 38.18 -20.09
C ASP A 836 -17.59 39.60 -19.56
N CYS A 837 -16.57 40.15 -18.89
CA CYS A 837 -16.63 41.49 -18.33
C CYS A 837 -16.57 42.60 -19.39
N ASN A 838 -16.20 42.30 -20.63
CA ASN A 838 -16.20 43.28 -21.71
C ASN A 838 -17.58 43.43 -22.37
N SER A 839 -18.49 42.46 -22.17
CA SER A 839 -19.81 42.44 -22.80
C SER A 839 -20.85 41.74 -21.92
N ILE A 840 -21.46 42.49 -21.01
CA ILE A 840 -22.56 42.00 -20.16
C ILE A 840 -23.90 42.16 -20.93
N PRO A 841 -24.73 41.10 -21.08
CA PRO A 841 -26.00 41.16 -21.78
C PRO A 841 -27.02 42.14 -21.19
N ASP A 842 -27.87 42.70 -22.05
CA ASP A 842 -29.00 43.55 -21.65
C ASP A 842 -29.92 42.87 -20.65
N ASN A 843 -30.45 43.65 -19.70
CA ASN A 843 -31.35 43.19 -18.63
C ASN A 843 -30.73 42.19 -17.65
N THR A 844 -29.41 41.98 -17.67
CA THR A 844 -28.72 41.21 -16.63
C THR A 844 -28.82 41.95 -15.29
N GLU A 845 -29.31 41.28 -14.26
CA GLU A 845 -29.37 41.80 -12.89
C GLU A 845 -28.08 41.44 -12.16
N LEU A 846 -27.35 42.46 -11.68
CA LEU A 846 -26.05 42.32 -11.04
C LEU A 846 -26.13 42.78 -9.58
N CYS A 847 -25.74 41.94 -8.64
CA CYS A 847 -25.53 42.37 -7.26
C CYS A 847 -24.31 43.28 -7.21
N LEU A 848 -24.49 44.52 -6.76
CA LEU A 848 -23.38 45.45 -6.61
C LEU A 848 -22.57 45.06 -5.36
N PRO A 849 -21.23 45.02 -5.42
CA PRO A 849 -20.42 44.95 -4.21
C PRO A 849 -20.56 46.27 -3.41
N LEU A 850 -19.98 46.32 -2.22
CA LEU A 850 -19.94 47.57 -1.44
C LEU A 850 -19.19 48.67 -2.22
N SER A 851 -19.73 49.90 -2.19
CA SER A 851 -19.17 51.03 -2.94
C SER A 851 -17.78 51.42 -2.41
N CYS A 852 -16.82 51.64 -3.30
CA CYS A 852 -15.55 52.25 -2.94
C CYS A 852 -15.81 53.72 -2.57
N GLY A 853 -15.35 54.20 -1.41
CA GLY A 853 -15.47 55.63 -1.06
C GLY A 853 -14.85 56.58 -2.10
N ARG A 854 -13.90 56.07 -2.91
CA ARG A 854 -13.29 56.71 -4.08
C ARG A 854 -12.80 55.63 -5.03
N ILE A 855 -12.84 55.86 -6.34
CA ILE A 855 -12.19 55.02 -7.36
C ILE A 855 -11.06 55.78 -8.08
N ILE A 856 -10.06 55.04 -8.55
CA ILE A 856 -8.96 55.55 -9.39
C ILE A 856 -8.77 54.62 -10.60
N SER A 857 -8.29 55.17 -11.71
CA SER A 857 -7.90 54.38 -12.88
C SER A 857 -6.39 54.11 -12.87
N TYR A 858 -5.97 53.02 -13.49
CA TYR A 858 -4.56 52.69 -13.71
C TYR A 858 -4.29 52.24 -15.14
N THR A 859 -3.02 52.10 -15.49
CA THR A 859 -2.49 51.67 -16.80
C THR A 859 -1.58 50.47 -16.65
N ASP A 860 -1.23 49.81 -17.76
CA ASP A 860 -0.34 48.64 -17.77
C ASP A 860 1.12 48.98 -17.39
N GLN A 861 1.47 50.27 -17.29
CA GLN A 861 2.77 50.77 -16.84
C GLN A 861 2.79 51.19 -15.37
N ASP A 862 1.64 51.21 -14.70
CA ASP A 862 1.56 51.65 -13.31
C ASP A 862 2.11 50.61 -12.33
N THR A 863 2.79 51.09 -11.31
CA THR A 863 3.31 50.28 -10.20
C THR A 863 2.61 50.69 -8.91
N CYS A 864 2.55 49.81 -7.91
CA CYS A 864 1.92 50.13 -6.62
C CYS A 864 2.52 51.40 -6.02
N SER A 865 3.86 51.50 -6.00
CA SER A 865 4.57 52.68 -5.50
C SER A 865 4.29 53.94 -6.32
N GLY A 866 4.09 53.82 -7.64
CA GLY A 866 3.69 54.92 -8.51
C GLY A 866 2.28 55.42 -8.24
N LEU A 867 1.31 54.51 -8.11
CA LEU A 867 -0.09 54.82 -7.80
C LEU A 867 -0.24 55.41 -6.39
N GLU A 868 0.48 54.86 -5.42
CA GLU A 868 0.48 55.36 -4.04
C GLU A 868 1.06 56.77 -3.97
N ALA A 869 2.19 57.03 -4.64
CA ALA A 869 2.77 58.36 -4.70
C ALA A 869 1.91 59.37 -5.47
N ALA A 870 1.22 58.94 -6.54
CA ALA A 870 0.38 59.81 -7.37
C ALA A 870 -0.95 60.21 -6.69
N HIS A 871 -1.37 59.48 -5.66
CA HIS A 871 -2.66 59.66 -5.00
C HIS A 871 -2.58 59.94 -3.49
N ASP A 872 -1.38 60.22 -2.98
CA ASP A 872 -1.07 60.50 -1.57
C ASP A 872 -1.46 59.35 -0.63
N PHE A 873 -1.23 58.11 -1.06
CA PHE A 873 -1.47 56.92 -0.22
C PHE A 873 -0.22 56.48 0.56
N GLU A 874 -0.43 55.78 1.67
CA GLU A 874 0.65 55.11 2.38
C GLU A 874 1.09 53.84 1.63
N PRO A 875 2.36 53.42 1.72
CA PRO A 875 2.81 52.16 1.13
C PRO A 875 1.95 50.97 1.58
N GLY A 876 1.31 50.27 0.64
CA GLY A 876 0.41 49.14 0.89
C GLY A 876 -1.08 49.49 0.78
N ASP A 877 -1.47 50.76 0.65
CA ASP A 877 -2.87 51.16 0.61
C ASP A 877 -3.58 50.73 -0.68
N VAL A 878 -2.87 50.62 -1.82
CA VAL A 878 -3.47 50.11 -3.06
C VAL A 878 -3.98 48.68 -2.86
N GLN A 879 -3.21 47.83 -2.20
CA GLN A 879 -3.57 46.46 -1.86
C GLN A 879 -4.59 46.42 -0.72
N ARG A 880 -4.48 47.34 0.25
CA ARG A 880 -5.45 47.47 1.34
C ARG A 880 -6.87 47.70 0.83
N PHE A 881 -7.02 48.55 -0.19
CA PHE A 881 -8.32 48.83 -0.80
C PHE A 881 -8.71 47.82 -1.89
N ASN A 882 -7.73 47.10 -2.45
CA ASN A 882 -7.92 46.11 -3.52
C ASN A 882 -7.12 44.82 -3.22
N PRO A 883 -7.65 43.93 -2.35
CA PRO A 883 -6.89 42.78 -1.84
C PRO A 883 -6.44 41.74 -2.89
N TRP A 884 -6.97 41.82 -4.11
CA TRP A 884 -6.56 40.99 -5.24
C TRP A 884 -5.27 41.48 -5.90
N VAL A 885 -4.83 42.71 -5.64
CA VAL A 885 -3.61 43.29 -6.22
C VAL A 885 -2.38 42.74 -5.50
N TYR A 886 -1.43 42.20 -6.26
CA TYR A 886 -0.20 41.66 -5.70
C TYR A 886 0.65 42.74 -5.06
N ARG A 887 1.55 42.33 -4.15
CA ARG A 887 2.44 43.25 -3.44
C ARG A 887 3.29 44.13 -4.37
N ASP A 888 3.59 43.63 -5.56
CA ASP A 888 4.36 44.33 -6.59
C ASP A 888 3.50 44.91 -7.74
N CYS A 889 2.16 44.83 -7.64
CA CYS A 889 1.21 45.21 -8.70
C CYS A 889 1.41 44.48 -10.04
N SER A 890 2.18 43.38 -10.08
CA SER A 890 2.51 42.68 -11.34
C SER A 890 1.30 42.08 -12.05
N ASN A 891 0.20 41.85 -11.34
CA ASN A 891 -1.05 41.35 -11.90
C ASN A 891 -1.98 42.44 -12.46
N LEU A 892 -1.66 43.73 -12.32
CA LEU A 892 -2.48 44.83 -12.83
C LEU A 892 -2.56 44.83 -14.36
N ALA A 893 -1.44 44.62 -15.05
CA ALA A 893 -1.39 44.61 -16.52
C ALA A 893 -2.27 43.50 -17.14
N GLY A 894 -2.26 42.30 -16.55
CA GLY A 894 -3.11 41.19 -16.99
C GLY A 894 -4.59 41.40 -16.65
N ALA A 895 -4.90 42.14 -15.58
CA ALA A 895 -6.27 42.41 -15.15
C ALA A 895 -7.02 43.38 -16.07
N ILE A 896 -6.33 44.31 -16.76
CA ILE A 896 -6.97 45.30 -17.64
C ILE A 896 -7.78 44.62 -18.75
N GLY A 897 -7.23 43.57 -19.38
CA GLY A 897 -7.89 42.85 -20.47
C GLY A 897 -9.12 42.03 -20.03
N PHE A 898 -9.26 41.77 -18.72
CA PHE A 898 -10.28 40.87 -18.18
C PHE A 898 -11.34 41.59 -17.35
N PHE A 899 -10.95 42.55 -16.50
CA PHE A 899 -11.84 43.21 -15.54
C PHE A 899 -12.01 44.72 -15.80
N GLY A 900 -11.17 45.33 -16.64
CA GLY A 900 -11.05 46.79 -16.79
C GLY A 900 -9.96 47.39 -15.91
N ASN A 901 -9.89 48.72 -15.83
CA ASN A 901 -8.75 49.43 -15.22
C ASN A 901 -9.08 50.28 -13.98
N LEU A 902 -10.09 49.90 -13.20
CA LEU A 902 -10.56 50.65 -12.03
C LEU A 902 -10.22 49.97 -10.69
N LEU A 903 -9.66 50.74 -9.75
CA LEU A 903 -9.34 50.33 -8.38
C LEU A 903 -10.13 51.16 -7.36
N CYS A 904 -10.45 50.56 -6.21
CA CYS A 904 -10.86 51.32 -5.03
C CYS A 904 -9.66 52.12 -4.49
N ALA A 905 -9.89 53.37 -4.14
CA ALA A 905 -8.93 54.30 -3.53
C ALA A 905 -9.29 54.67 -2.07
N ALA A 906 -10.21 53.90 -1.49
CA ALA A 906 -10.64 53.96 -0.10
C ALA A 906 -11.28 52.61 0.26
N LEU A 907 -11.47 52.36 1.57
CA LEU A 907 -12.21 51.19 2.03
C LEU A 907 -13.62 51.16 1.44
N GLN A 908 -14.08 49.95 1.10
CA GLN A 908 -15.45 49.74 0.66
C GLN A 908 -16.40 50.06 1.83
N ASN A 909 -17.46 50.83 1.58
CA ASN A 909 -18.43 51.31 2.57
C ASN A 909 -17.91 52.32 3.63
N GLY A 910 -16.79 53.01 3.40
CA GLY A 910 -16.26 54.03 4.31
C GLY A 910 -16.13 55.44 3.69
N GLU A 911 -16.34 56.50 4.47
CA GLU A 911 -16.01 57.89 4.08
C GLU A 911 -14.51 58.15 4.25
N TYR A 912 -13.86 58.75 3.24
CA TYR A 912 -12.47 59.17 3.30
C TYR A 912 -12.32 60.44 4.15
N VAL A 913 -11.65 60.34 5.32
CA VAL A 913 -11.29 61.51 6.13
C VAL A 913 -9.77 61.56 6.31
N HIS A 914 -9.14 62.55 5.67
CA HIS A 914 -7.71 62.82 5.85
C HIS A 914 -7.48 63.46 7.23
N GLY A 915 -6.61 62.86 8.06
CA GLY A 915 -5.90 63.60 9.11
C GLY A 915 -6.35 63.42 10.56
N THR A 916 -6.88 62.27 10.98
CA THR A 916 -7.03 61.96 12.42
C THR A 916 -6.28 60.68 12.80
N PRO A 917 -5.25 60.77 13.65
CA PRO A 917 -4.62 59.59 14.25
C PRO A 917 -5.56 59.01 15.32
N GLY A 918 -6.05 57.80 15.07
CA GLY A 918 -6.67 56.94 16.08
C GLY A 918 -8.16 57.17 16.35
N SER A 919 -9.01 56.35 15.73
CA SER A 919 -10.18 55.75 16.39
C SER A 919 -10.66 54.57 15.55
N GLY A 920 -10.76 53.40 16.18
CA GLY A 920 -11.22 52.18 15.55
C GLY A 920 -12.72 52.15 15.24
N GLY A 921 -13.08 51.11 14.49
CA GLY A 921 -14.46 50.69 14.26
C GLY A 921 -14.86 50.72 12.79
N ASP A 922 -14.64 49.61 12.08
CA ASP A 922 -15.78 48.83 11.57
C ASP A 922 -15.35 47.39 11.23
N THR A 923 -16.20 46.44 11.56
CA THR A 923 -15.92 45.02 11.89
C THR A 923 -16.69 44.04 10.99
N VAL A 924 -16.78 44.26 9.68
CA VAL A 924 -17.78 43.50 8.87
C VAL A 924 -17.27 42.87 7.56
N THR A 925 -15.96 42.75 7.31
CA THR A 925 -15.47 41.87 6.23
C THR A 925 -14.22 41.09 6.65
N PRO A 926 -14.18 39.75 6.48
CA PRO A 926 -13.00 38.94 6.80
C PRO A 926 -11.82 39.33 5.89
N HIS A 927 -10.67 39.64 6.48
CA HIS A 927 -9.43 39.92 5.76
C HIS A 927 -8.64 38.61 5.55
N PRO A 928 -8.26 38.22 4.32
CA PRO A 928 -7.39 37.08 4.09
C PRO A 928 -5.90 37.49 4.21
N GLY A 929 -5.48 38.01 5.37
CA GLY A 929 -4.11 38.53 5.52
C GLY A 929 -3.59 38.88 6.92
N GLY A 930 -4.28 38.53 8.01
CA GLY A 930 -3.77 38.78 9.37
C GLY A 930 -2.65 37.82 9.75
N THR A 931 -1.40 38.29 9.82
CA THR A 931 -0.28 37.46 10.31
C THR A 931 -0.35 37.19 11.82
N GLY A 932 -1.28 37.84 12.54
CA GLY A 932 -1.38 37.79 14.00
C GLY A 932 -0.35 38.65 14.75
N TYR A 933 0.57 39.31 14.04
CA TYR A 933 1.62 40.14 14.61
C TYR A 933 1.33 41.64 14.50
N THR A 934 2.01 42.42 15.34
CA THR A 934 2.02 43.88 15.32
C THR A 934 3.44 44.41 15.09
N SER A 935 3.58 45.67 14.68
CA SER A 935 4.90 46.23 14.37
C SER A 935 5.61 46.86 15.57
N PHE A 936 4.88 47.27 16.61
CA PHE A 936 5.43 47.98 17.78
C PHE A 936 4.68 47.60 19.06
N PRO A 937 5.37 47.45 20.19
CA PRO A 937 4.72 47.14 21.45
C PRO A 937 4.00 48.38 22.01
N ILE A 938 2.89 48.14 22.72
CA ILE A 938 2.15 49.17 23.45
C ILE A 938 2.00 48.75 24.92
N ASP A 939 1.89 49.72 25.82
CA ASP A 939 1.76 49.43 27.25
C ASP A 939 0.45 48.66 27.56
N PRO A 940 0.48 47.72 28.51
CA PRO A 940 -0.69 46.95 28.93
C PRO A 940 -1.73 47.87 29.60
N PRO A 941 -3.03 47.50 29.57
CA PRO A 941 -4.09 48.32 30.13
C PRO A 941 -3.92 48.56 31.65
N ASN A 942 -3.89 49.84 32.06
CA ASN A 942 -3.62 50.26 33.45
C ASN A 942 -4.55 49.67 34.53
N ASN A 943 -5.70 49.09 34.16
CA ASN A 943 -6.72 48.55 35.07
C ASN A 943 -6.86 47.02 35.02
N ALA A 944 -5.95 46.31 34.36
CA ALA A 944 -5.97 44.85 34.23
C ALA A 944 -4.65 44.23 34.71
N THR A 945 -4.73 43.04 35.30
CA THR A 945 -3.53 42.30 35.72
C THR A 945 -2.99 41.51 34.53
N ILE A 946 -1.73 41.72 34.13
CA ILE A 946 -1.16 40.92 33.04
C ILE A 946 -1.11 39.45 33.45
N ALA A 947 -1.63 38.56 32.61
CA ALA A 947 -1.63 37.14 32.90
C ALA A 947 -0.19 36.60 32.97
N GLU A 948 0.05 35.67 33.88
CA GLU A 948 1.40 35.17 34.18
C GLU A 948 2.11 34.64 32.91
N GLY A 949 3.36 35.05 32.72
CA GLY A 949 4.18 34.66 31.57
C GLY A 949 3.87 35.37 30.24
N THR A 950 2.83 36.21 30.17
CA THR A 950 2.46 36.92 28.94
C THR A 950 3.57 37.87 28.47
N THR A 951 3.90 37.85 27.18
CA THR A 951 4.94 38.74 26.63
C THR A 951 4.55 40.21 26.75
N ILE A 952 5.51 41.05 27.14
CA ILE A 952 5.35 42.51 27.17
C ILE A 952 5.65 43.16 25.81
N LYS A 953 6.25 42.40 24.88
CA LYS A 953 6.44 42.81 23.48
C LYS A 953 5.14 42.61 22.70
N CYS A 954 4.11 43.33 23.13
CA CYS A 954 2.75 43.16 22.64
C CYS A 954 2.20 44.48 22.10
N GLY A 955 1.85 44.52 20.82
CA GLY A 955 1.22 45.69 20.21
C GLY A 955 -0.31 45.67 20.29
N ARG A 956 -0.92 44.63 20.87
CA ARG A 956 -2.37 44.54 21.07
C ARG A 956 -2.75 43.67 22.28
N TRP A 957 -3.34 44.28 23.30
CA TRP A 957 -3.78 43.60 24.51
C TRP A 957 -5.28 43.29 24.49
N HIS A 958 -5.69 42.13 24.99
CA HIS A 958 -7.07 41.76 25.26
C HIS A 958 -7.26 41.53 26.76
N VAL A 959 -8.20 42.23 27.41
CA VAL A 959 -8.58 41.98 28.80
C VAL A 959 -9.74 41.01 28.81
N SER A 960 -9.52 39.80 29.31
CA SER A 960 -10.54 38.75 29.31
C SER A 960 -11.73 39.15 30.19
N ALA A 961 -12.94 39.00 29.65
CA ALA A 961 -14.21 39.18 30.36
C ALA A 961 -14.93 37.84 30.57
N GLU A 962 -15.89 37.83 31.49
CA GLU A 962 -16.73 36.65 31.74
C GLU A 962 -17.53 36.29 30.48
N GLY A 963 -17.30 35.08 29.95
CA GLY A 963 -17.89 34.60 28.70
C GLY A 963 -16.96 34.65 27.48
N ASP A 964 -15.75 35.21 27.61
CA ASP A 964 -14.73 35.11 26.57
C ASP A 964 -14.23 33.66 26.38
N SER A 965 -13.89 33.33 25.14
CA SER A 965 -13.15 32.12 24.79
C SER A 965 -11.90 32.47 24.00
N CYS A 966 -10.89 31.58 24.00
CA CYS A 966 -9.70 31.84 23.19
C CYS A 966 -10.04 31.93 21.70
N ALA A 967 -11.05 31.17 21.24
CA ALA A 967 -11.52 31.23 19.87
C ALA A 967 -12.11 32.62 19.53
N THR A 968 -12.92 33.20 20.43
CA THR A 968 -13.51 34.53 20.19
C THR A 968 -12.47 35.63 20.25
N ILE A 969 -11.45 35.52 21.11
CA ILE A 969 -10.34 36.48 21.20
C ILE A 969 -9.44 36.41 19.96
N CYS A 970 -9.05 35.19 19.55
CA CYS A 970 -8.26 34.98 18.34
C CYS A 970 -8.96 35.53 17.09
N LEU A 971 -10.27 35.29 17.00
CA LEU A 971 -11.09 35.77 15.90
C LEU A 971 -11.22 37.30 15.89
N SER A 972 -11.45 37.93 17.06
CA SER A 972 -11.58 39.38 17.15
C SER A 972 -10.26 40.12 16.98
N SER A 973 -9.15 39.48 17.34
CA SER A 973 -7.81 40.06 17.28
C SER A 973 -7.01 39.62 16.07
N ASP A 974 -7.61 38.86 15.14
CA ASP A 974 -6.98 38.40 13.89
C ASP A 974 -5.61 37.73 14.13
N ILE A 975 -5.54 36.86 15.15
CA ILE A 975 -4.34 36.15 15.61
C ILE A 975 -4.59 34.65 15.66
N ASN A 976 -3.64 33.84 15.16
CA ASN A 976 -3.73 32.39 15.22
C ASN A 976 -3.62 31.88 16.67
N ILE A 977 -4.42 30.87 17.02
CA ILE A 977 -4.43 30.26 18.37
C ILE A 977 -3.05 29.77 18.83
N ALA A 978 -2.21 29.27 17.93
CA ALA A 978 -0.85 28.84 18.24
C ALA A 978 0.02 30.03 18.68
N LEU A 979 -0.06 31.15 17.98
CA LEU A 979 0.67 32.38 18.32
C LEU A 979 0.11 33.03 19.59
N PHE A 980 -1.22 33.02 19.75
CA PHE A 980 -1.88 33.54 20.94
C PHE A 980 -1.50 32.77 22.19
N VAL A 981 -1.47 31.43 22.15
CA VAL A 981 -1.05 30.61 23.29
C VAL A 981 0.46 30.74 23.55
N ALA A 982 1.29 30.82 22.50
CA ALA A 982 2.74 31.00 22.66
C ALA A 982 3.10 32.35 23.31
N ALA A 983 2.39 33.43 22.95
CA ALA A 983 2.55 34.75 23.55
C ALA A 983 1.98 34.85 24.99
N ASN A 984 1.18 33.86 25.42
CA ASN A 984 0.48 33.81 26.71
C ASN A 984 0.61 32.42 27.40
N PRO A 985 1.79 32.05 27.91
CA PRO A 985 2.07 30.71 28.45
C PRO A 985 1.17 30.23 29.59
N SER A 986 0.56 31.14 30.37
CA SER A 986 -0.42 30.78 31.41
C SER A 986 -1.68 30.10 30.87
N LEU A 987 -1.93 30.14 29.56
CA LEU A 987 -3.03 29.43 28.91
C LEU A 987 -2.76 27.94 28.69
N GLY A 988 -1.54 27.45 28.99
CA GLY A 988 -1.13 26.05 28.82
C GLY A 988 -0.64 25.75 27.40
N SER A 989 -0.24 24.50 27.12
CA SER A 989 0.22 24.05 25.79
C SER A 989 -0.83 23.29 24.97
N GLU A 990 -1.97 22.95 25.58
CA GLU A 990 -3.07 22.19 24.98
C GLU A 990 -4.21 23.14 24.55
N TYR A 991 -4.44 23.31 23.25
CA TYR A 991 -5.39 24.30 22.72
C TYR A 991 -6.84 24.13 23.21
N SER A 992 -7.22 22.90 23.56
CA SER A 992 -8.56 22.59 24.06
C SER A 992 -8.84 23.13 25.47
N GLU A 993 -7.79 23.40 26.26
CA GLU A 993 -7.89 23.89 27.64
C GLU A 993 -7.70 25.42 27.72
N CYS A 994 -7.27 26.07 26.63
CA CYS A 994 -7.00 27.50 26.56
C CYS A 994 -8.16 28.35 27.12
N THR A 995 -9.39 28.05 26.70
CA THR A 995 -10.57 28.82 27.12
C THR A 995 -10.85 28.68 28.62
N SER A 996 -10.64 27.50 29.20
CA SER A 996 -10.81 27.28 30.63
C SER A 996 -9.70 27.90 31.48
N SER A 997 -8.55 28.23 30.87
CA SER A 997 -7.40 28.87 31.52
C SER A 997 -7.45 30.40 31.49
N LEU A 998 -8.45 30.99 30.82
CA LEU A 998 -8.69 32.43 30.84
C LEU A 998 -9.17 32.87 32.22
N VAL A 999 -8.52 33.89 32.78
CA VAL A 999 -8.92 34.51 34.04
C VAL A 999 -9.55 35.86 33.73
N SER A 1000 -10.85 35.97 34.01
CA SER A 1000 -11.58 37.23 33.82
C SER A 1000 -10.91 38.37 34.61
N GLY A 1001 -10.66 39.48 33.94
CA GLY A 1001 -9.93 40.65 34.47
C GLY A 1001 -8.43 40.65 34.16
N ASN A 1002 -7.87 39.56 33.63
CA ASN A 1002 -6.47 39.53 33.21
C ASN A 1002 -6.28 40.00 31.76
N ALA A 1003 -5.15 40.65 31.50
CA ALA A 1003 -4.72 41.07 30.17
C ALA A 1003 -3.81 40.01 29.52
N TYR A 1004 -4.14 39.64 28.28
CA TYR A 1004 -3.43 38.69 27.44
C TYR A 1004 -2.94 39.38 26.16
N CYS A 1005 -1.77 39.00 25.65
CA CYS A 1005 -1.24 39.53 24.41
C CYS A 1005 -1.96 38.91 23.20
N SER A 1006 -2.78 39.69 22.51
CA SER A 1006 -3.56 39.26 21.34
C SER A 1006 -2.98 39.75 20.01
N GLY A 1007 -1.77 40.29 20.03
CA GLY A 1007 -1.01 40.72 18.85
C GLY A 1007 0.44 41.00 19.24
N PRO A 1008 1.29 39.97 19.39
CA PRO A 1008 2.70 40.14 19.72
C PRO A 1008 3.44 40.88 18.59
N THR A 1009 4.55 41.56 18.92
CA THR A 1009 5.40 42.12 17.86
C THR A 1009 6.21 41.04 17.15
N TYR A 1010 6.74 41.31 15.96
CA TYR A 1010 7.51 40.29 15.22
C TYR A 1010 8.76 39.77 15.96
N ASP A 1011 9.28 40.52 16.93
CA ASP A 1011 10.44 40.21 17.76
C ASP A 1011 10.06 39.74 19.19
N TRP A 1012 8.82 39.29 19.40
CA TRP A 1012 8.31 38.97 20.73
C TRP A 1012 9.03 37.81 21.44
N GLU A 1013 9.73 36.95 20.68
CA GLU A 1013 10.57 35.85 21.20
C GLU A 1013 12.02 36.28 21.48
N ASP A 1014 12.46 37.46 21.00
CA ASP A 1014 13.84 37.92 21.21
C ASP A 1014 14.03 38.37 22.66
N THR A 1015 14.88 37.65 23.40
CA THR A 1015 15.17 37.89 24.82
C THR A 1015 16.29 38.90 25.10
N GLU A 1016 16.73 39.69 24.12
CA GLU A 1016 17.71 40.78 24.36
C GLU A 1016 16.99 42.09 24.71
N ASP A 1017 16.63 42.22 25.99
CA ASP A 1017 16.71 43.44 26.84
C ASP A 1017 15.73 43.36 28.02
N LEU A 1018 16.09 42.56 29.02
CA LEU A 1018 16.13 42.91 30.46
C LEU A 1018 16.89 41.85 31.26
#